data_AF-A0A0U3HY41-F1
#
_entry.id   AF-A0A0U3HY41-F1
#
_cell.length_a   1.000
_cell.length_b   1.000
_cell.length_c   1.000
_cell.angle_alpha   90.00
_cell.angle_beta   90.00
_cell.angle_gamma   90.00
#
_symmetry.space_group_name_H-M   'P 1'
#
loop_
_entity.id
_entity.type
_entity.pdbx_description
1 polymer ?
#
loop_
_entity_poly.entity_id
_entity_poly.type
_entity_poly.pdbx_seq_one_letter_code
_entity_poly.pdbx_strand_id
1 'polypeptide(L)'
;MLYSTQQKLCAAALTLALLSACGGGSDSNTSTPDPGNGGTQPPPNKVPDLSTGEASAKKLRKAHASDFSTYLKNGVYLAQGTTTNQDSGEQVNSPVADAATPKYSTTNVQEQAVDESDRIKYDGTHLFIANTADFQATEGEHKQSVRILKREESGELGSSSTLVTSTDYYARQQLYLQEDSLAVVLSNDKFGFFIEPAVVSDALDTYMPYSYVRDFALTLVDVKDPSQGNITHQLRFDGELIDSRVIGDSLYLISEFSASFDGFAQEGEDLDLANYQKITGTDIAELLPKVTDLKAGTERPLVDPTTCYMPDEATELNGYHRITSVTRVSLSDPDSLTTTCIASRTEGIYMSQNNVYLYGYYYEPEEVTFDDSIQTVIHQFNLAEGAVNYAASGKVAGRLGSSNLNLRFSEHEGVLRIVTSRFTEVNGILHKLYLLENTGDELAVISQLPNETRTTPIGKVSENGLVEEDIYAVRFFGDKAYIVTFRRIDPLYVLDLANKNDPKITGALEIPGYSAYLHPVSEDLLIGIGQNVQNWFLDGPLEVDDEVGAKVSLFDVSDISAPSLVDEKVFSGGFSPVEFDYHAFSYLKHSDQVFRMTLPVESWLTESESDNTVNWYKRNELAAFEVHTGETPKLQYMGSSVPQQQPDVEVSPYIWAGDDRGVLHGDHIYYVHGNFVWSSLWQTPQNTTGPF
;
A
#
# COMPACT_ATOMS: atom_id res chain seq x y z
N MET A 1 64.84 -22.99 -5.22
CA MET A 1 64.73 -23.65 -6.54
C MET A 1 63.74 -22.79 -7.31
N LEU A 2 64.15 -21.99 -8.31
CA LEU A 2 64.64 -22.36 -9.65
C LEU A 2 63.50 -22.98 -10.49
N TYR A 3 63.15 -22.50 -11.70
CA TYR A 3 63.87 -21.67 -12.71
C TYR A 3 62.96 -20.50 -13.20
N SER A 4 63.41 -19.25 -13.47
CA SER A 4 64.27 -18.69 -14.55
C SER A 4 63.54 -18.54 -15.92
N THR A 5 63.81 -17.64 -16.89
CA THR A 5 64.64 -16.40 -17.08
C THR A 5 64.14 -15.70 -18.39
N GLN A 6 64.68 -14.62 -19.02
CA GLN A 6 65.98 -13.93 -18.93
C GLN A 6 65.94 -12.42 -19.30
N GLN A 7 66.94 -11.71 -18.75
CA GLN A 7 67.52 -10.38 -19.03
C GLN A 7 67.45 -9.77 -20.46
N LYS A 8 67.46 -8.43 -20.52
CA LYS A 8 68.48 -7.55 -21.17
C LYS A 8 68.17 -6.05 -20.89
N LEU A 9 69.06 -5.06 -21.03
CA LEU A 9 70.46 -4.86 -20.57
C LEU A 9 70.93 -3.45 -21.06
N CYS A 10 71.44 -2.57 -20.18
CA CYS A 10 72.11 -1.27 -20.49
C CYS A 10 71.26 -0.20 -21.21
N ALA A 11 71.59 1.11 -21.27
CA ALA A 11 72.34 2.10 -20.45
C ALA A 11 72.09 3.51 -21.09
N ALA A 12 72.47 4.70 -20.61
CA ALA A 12 73.28 5.19 -19.47
C ALA A 12 72.73 6.61 -19.06
N ALA A 13 72.68 7.02 -17.79
CA ALA A 13 73.72 7.67 -16.96
C ALA A 13 74.07 9.15 -17.29
N LEU A 14 73.89 10.04 -16.28
CA LEU A 14 74.40 11.43 -16.13
C LEU A 14 73.80 12.52 -17.09
N THR A 15 73.69 13.82 -16.74
CA THR A 15 74.18 14.58 -15.55
C THR A 15 73.24 15.75 -15.15
N LEU A 16 73.51 16.37 -13.99
CA LEU A 16 72.91 17.62 -13.48
C LEU A 16 73.16 18.84 -14.41
N ALA A 17 72.24 19.83 -14.40
CA ALA A 17 72.51 21.18 -13.87
C ALA A 17 71.25 22.08 -13.81
N LEU A 18 71.20 22.96 -12.79
CA LEU A 18 70.15 23.96 -12.58
C LEU A 18 70.23 25.14 -13.56
N LEU A 19 69.09 25.79 -13.84
CA LEU A 19 68.99 27.26 -13.70
C LEU A 19 67.54 27.71 -13.53
N SER A 20 67.34 28.84 -12.85
CA SER A 20 66.07 29.34 -12.34
C SER A 20 65.53 30.52 -13.15
N ALA A 21 64.20 30.60 -13.30
CA ALA A 21 63.49 31.83 -13.62
C ALA A 21 62.25 31.95 -12.73
N CYS A 22 62.02 33.13 -12.15
CA CYS A 22 60.89 33.38 -11.25
C CYS A 22 59.67 33.89 -12.02
N GLY A 23 58.48 33.41 -11.66
CA GLY A 23 57.20 33.94 -12.10
C GLY A 23 56.15 33.67 -11.02
N GLY A 24 55.88 34.67 -10.18
CA GLY A 24 54.94 34.54 -9.07
C GLY A 24 53.51 34.87 -9.49
N GLY A 25 52.56 34.06 -9.04
CA GLY A 25 51.12 34.26 -9.20
C GLY A 25 50.39 33.44 -8.16
N SER A 26 50.07 34.06 -7.02
CA SER A 26 49.28 33.45 -5.96
C SER A 26 47.80 33.66 -6.23
N ASP A 27 47.04 32.59 -6.43
CA ASP A 27 45.66 32.42 -5.95
C ASP A 27 45.17 31.00 -6.28
N SER A 28 44.75 30.25 -5.27
CA SER A 28 43.88 29.08 -5.45
C SER A 28 43.19 28.75 -4.11
N ASN A 29 41.87 28.93 -4.09
CA ASN A 29 41.04 28.41 -3.00
C ASN A 29 41.14 26.88 -3.01
N THR A 30 41.26 26.26 -1.84
CA THR A 30 41.04 24.82 -1.68
C THR A 30 39.54 24.53 -1.63
N SER A 31 38.84 24.74 -2.75
CA SER A 31 37.54 24.14 -2.98
C SER A 31 37.72 22.63 -3.10
N THR A 32 37.10 21.86 -2.20
CA THR A 32 36.90 20.43 -2.40
C THR A 32 36.14 20.18 -3.71
N PRO A 33 36.48 19.17 -4.51
CA PRO A 33 35.71 18.83 -5.70
C PRO A 33 34.27 18.48 -5.31
N ASP A 34 33.31 19.14 -5.94
CA ASP A 34 31.88 18.85 -5.81
C ASP A 34 31.54 17.54 -6.56
N PRO A 35 31.01 16.50 -5.89
CA PRO A 35 30.84 15.17 -6.48
C PRO A 35 29.47 14.94 -7.14
N GLY A 36 28.96 15.91 -7.90
CA GLY A 36 27.67 15.74 -8.59
C GLY A 36 27.50 16.55 -9.88
N ASN A 37 27.96 17.80 -9.92
CA ASN A 37 27.61 18.72 -11.01
C ASN A 37 28.59 18.59 -12.21
N GLY A 38 28.21 17.76 -13.21
CA GLY A 38 29.02 17.37 -14.37
C GLY A 38 29.86 18.49 -14.98
N GLY A 39 31.17 18.46 -14.73
CA GLY A 39 32.02 19.66 -14.70
C GLY A 39 32.03 20.53 -15.98
N THR A 40 31.48 21.75 -15.84
CA THR A 40 31.60 22.90 -16.76
C THR A 40 31.68 22.55 -18.25
N GLN A 41 30.71 21.80 -18.77
CA GLN A 41 30.49 21.75 -20.21
C GLN A 41 30.00 23.11 -20.73
N PRO A 42 30.35 23.52 -21.96
CA PRO A 42 29.73 24.69 -22.57
C PRO A 42 28.22 24.43 -22.75
N PRO A 43 27.35 25.44 -22.52
CA PRO A 43 25.90 25.24 -22.57
C PRO A 43 25.45 24.72 -23.94
N PRO A 44 24.43 23.84 -23.99
CA PRO A 44 23.98 23.20 -25.23
C PRO A 44 23.52 24.24 -26.26
N ASN A 45 23.90 24.05 -27.52
CA ASN A 45 23.59 24.98 -28.63
C ASN A 45 22.31 24.60 -29.42
N LYS A 46 21.65 23.52 -29.01
CA LYS A 46 20.31 23.10 -29.42
C LYS A 46 19.72 22.22 -28.32
N VAL A 47 18.40 22.05 -28.30
CA VAL A 47 17.78 20.96 -27.55
C VAL A 47 18.09 19.63 -28.28
N PRO A 48 18.42 18.53 -27.58
CA PRO A 48 18.47 17.20 -28.18
C PRO A 48 17.07 16.73 -28.60
N ASP A 49 17.01 15.62 -29.34
CA ASP A 49 15.75 14.93 -29.60
C ASP A 49 15.46 14.06 -28.38
N LEU A 50 14.71 14.61 -27.41
CA LEU A 50 14.51 14.02 -26.09
C LEU A 50 13.25 13.15 -26.04
N SER A 51 13.33 12.05 -25.31
CA SER A 51 12.22 11.11 -25.10
C SER A 51 12.01 10.83 -23.62
N THR A 52 10.75 10.60 -23.23
CA THR A 52 10.45 10.16 -21.87
C THR A 52 11.06 8.79 -21.63
N GLY A 53 11.67 8.62 -20.45
CA GLY A 53 11.90 7.30 -19.90
C GLY A 53 10.56 6.67 -19.54
N GLU A 54 9.97 5.93 -20.47
CA GLU A 54 8.78 5.12 -20.21
C GLU A 54 9.11 3.99 -19.21
N ALA A 55 8.07 3.35 -18.67
CA ALA A 55 8.21 2.25 -17.72
C ALA A 55 8.93 1.06 -18.38
N SER A 56 10.26 0.97 -18.25
CA SER A 56 11.00 -0.03 -19.02
C SER A 56 10.76 -1.44 -18.52
N ALA A 57 10.39 -2.32 -19.44
CA ALA A 57 10.37 -3.77 -19.27
C ALA A 57 11.76 -4.44 -19.12
N LYS A 58 12.83 -3.65 -18.92
CA LYS A 58 14.21 -4.12 -18.69
C LYS A 58 14.59 -4.06 -17.22
N LYS A 59 15.82 -4.49 -16.94
CA LYS A 59 16.44 -4.30 -15.63
C LYS A 59 16.83 -2.85 -15.40
N LEU A 60 16.94 -2.47 -14.14
CA LEU A 60 17.51 -1.19 -13.75
C LEU A 60 19.02 -1.37 -13.49
N ARG A 61 19.83 -0.40 -13.93
CA ARG A 61 21.24 -0.27 -13.55
C ARG A 61 21.40 0.73 -12.42
N LYS A 62 22.35 0.48 -11.53
CA LYS A 62 22.76 1.48 -10.53
C LYS A 62 23.40 2.66 -11.26
N ALA A 63 22.94 3.87 -10.96
CA ALA A 63 23.30 5.05 -11.74
C ALA A 63 24.68 5.60 -11.36
N HIS A 64 25.35 6.23 -12.33
CA HIS A 64 26.38 7.22 -12.03
C HIS A 64 25.71 8.58 -11.80
N ALA A 65 26.26 9.40 -10.90
CA ALA A 65 25.65 10.69 -10.54
C ALA A 65 25.45 11.63 -11.75
N SER A 66 26.37 11.59 -12.73
CA SER A 66 26.25 12.29 -14.01
C SER A 66 25.01 11.84 -14.80
N ASP A 67 24.86 10.53 -14.97
CA ASP A 67 23.81 9.90 -15.78
C ASP A 67 22.44 10.20 -15.16
N PHE A 68 22.33 10.05 -13.83
CA PHE A 68 21.13 10.36 -13.08
C PHE A 68 20.76 11.84 -13.17
N SER A 69 21.75 12.73 -13.04
CA SER A 69 21.55 14.18 -13.14
C SER A 69 21.01 14.57 -14.53
N THR A 70 21.64 14.09 -15.60
CA THR A 70 21.16 14.31 -16.98
C THR A 70 19.76 13.73 -17.20
N TYR A 71 19.51 12.50 -16.76
CA TYR A 71 18.22 11.81 -16.95
C TYR A 71 17.06 12.49 -16.18
N LEU A 72 17.29 12.92 -14.93
CA LEU A 72 16.30 13.67 -14.17
C LEU A 72 16.04 15.04 -14.80
N LYS A 73 17.09 15.78 -15.17
CA LYS A 73 16.99 17.11 -15.82
C LYS A 73 16.26 17.04 -17.17
N ASN A 74 16.55 16.04 -17.99
CA ASN A 74 15.80 15.75 -19.22
C ASN A 74 14.33 15.45 -18.91
N GLY A 75 14.03 14.68 -17.85
CA GLY A 75 12.67 14.39 -17.42
C GLY A 75 11.90 15.63 -16.99
N VAL A 76 12.50 16.49 -16.17
CA VAL A 76 11.91 17.77 -15.71
C VAL A 76 11.70 18.73 -16.89
N TYR A 77 12.61 18.73 -17.87
CA TYR A 77 12.41 19.46 -19.13
C TYR A 77 11.20 18.93 -19.93
N LEU A 78 11.10 17.61 -20.11
CA LEU A 78 10.01 16.96 -20.85
C LEU A 78 8.63 17.10 -20.17
N ALA A 79 8.58 17.29 -18.85
CA ALA A 79 7.34 17.48 -18.10
C ALA A 79 6.69 18.87 -18.31
N GLN A 80 7.37 19.82 -18.97
CA GLN A 80 6.83 21.16 -19.24
C GLN A 80 5.49 21.07 -20.00
N GLY A 81 4.43 21.58 -19.38
CA GLY A 81 3.09 21.65 -19.97
C GLY A 81 2.24 20.38 -19.83
N THR A 82 2.74 19.29 -19.23
CA THR A 82 1.96 18.05 -19.06
C THR A 82 1.34 17.92 -17.67
N THR A 83 0.17 18.51 -17.45
CA THR A 83 -0.71 18.19 -16.32
C THR A 83 -1.28 16.78 -16.50
N THR A 84 -0.51 15.77 -16.11
CA THR A 84 -0.88 14.35 -16.24
C THR A 84 -1.76 13.92 -15.07
N ASN A 85 -3.07 14.02 -15.26
CA ASN A 85 -4.00 13.18 -14.51
C ASN A 85 -3.65 11.71 -14.80
N GLN A 86 -3.34 10.94 -13.77
CA GLN A 86 -3.22 9.48 -13.85
C GLN A 86 -4.07 8.84 -12.75
N ASP A 87 -4.42 7.58 -12.98
CA ASP A 87 -5.52 6.88 -12.35
C ASP A 87 -5.18 6.39 -10.92
N SER A 88 -6.19 5.85 -10.25
CA SER A 88 -6.17 5.48 -8.84
C SER A 88 -5.44 4.16 -8.54
N GLY A 89 -4.69 4.17 -7.44
CA GLY A 89 -4.17 2.99 -6.76
C GLY A 89 -4.19 3.25 -5.26
N GLU A 90 -5.12 2.63 -4.54
CA GLU A 90 -5.22 2.70 -3.08
C GLU A 90 -4.41 1.61 -2.37
N GLN A 91 -4.40 1.68 -1.04
CA GLN A 91 -3.28 1.27 -0.19
C GLN A 91 -3.62 0.10 0.77
N VAL A 92 -2.59 -0.42 1.44
CA VAL A 92 -2.32 -1.88 1.46
C VAL A 92 -1.66 -2.36 2.78
N ASN A 93 -1.97 -3.60 3.24
CA ASN A 93 -1.08 -4.79 3.40
C ASN A 93 -1.55 -5.79 4.49
N SER A 94 -0.80 -6.88 4.77
CA SER A 94 -1.09 -7.97 5.75
C SER A 94 0.23 -8.90 6.04
N PRO A 95 0.78 -9.63 7.16
CA PRO A 95 0.43 -10.58 8.34
C PRO A 95 1.11 -10.62 9.79
N VAL A 96 0.55 -11.54 10.62
CA VAL A 96 1.16 -12.61 11.47
C VAL A 96 2.64 -13.03 11.22
N ALA A 97 3.36 -13.30 12.32
CA ALA A 97 4.44 -14.31 12.41
C ALA A 97 4.06 -15.39 13.44
N ASP A 98 4.57 -16.64 13.34
CA ASP A 98 4.23 -17.68 14.32
C ASP A 98 4.80 -17.36 15.72
N ALA A 99 3.89 -17.11 16.66
CA ALA A 99 4.17 -16.69 18.02
C ALA A 99 3.11 -17.27 18.97
N ALA A 100 3.51 -17.55 20.22
CA ALA A 100 2.66 -18.24 21.20
C ALA A 100 1.32 -17.52 21.42
N THR A 101 0.23 -18.31 21.45
CA THR A 101 -1.18 -17.88 21.45
C THR A 101 -1.41 -16.54 22.17
N PRO A 102 -1.62 -15.43 21.44
CA PRO A 102 -1.86 -14.14 22.05
C PRO A 102 -3.22 -14.14 22.77
N LYS A 103 -3.39 -13.24 23.74
CA LYS A 103 -4.65 -13.09 24.49
C LYS A 103 -5.65 -12.15 23.80
N TYR A 104 -5.19 -11.47 22.74
CA TYR A 104 -5.89 -10.41 22.05
C TYR A 104 -5.58 -10.41 20.55
N SER A 105 -6.43 -9.74 19.76
CA SER A 105 -6.21 -9.53 18.32
C SER A 105 -5.33 -8.32 18.05
N THR A 106 -4.53 -8.39 16.99
CA THR A 106 -3.82 -7.26 16.37
C THR A 106 -4.55 -6.80 15.11
N THR A 107 -3.98 -5.85 14.35
CA THR A 107 -4.28 -5.61 12.93
C THR A 107 -4.34 -6.96 12.15
N ASN A 108 -5.17 -7.08 11.11
CA ASN A 108 -5.39 -8.32 10.31
C ASN A 108 -4.74 -8.36 8.92
N VAL A 109 -4.14 -9.52 8.57
CA VAL A 109 -2.87 -9.54 7.86
C VAL A 109 -2.54 -11.03 7.25
N GLN A 110 -1.93 -11.66 6.14
CA GLN A 110 -1.03 -11.72 4.84
C GLN A 110 0.46 -12.28 4.77
N GLU A 111 1.51 -11.51 4.43
CA GLU A 111 2.94 -11.91 4.13
C GLU A 111 4.03 -12.04 5.23
N GLN A 112 4.32 -13.27 5.69
CA GLN A 112 4.71 -13.57 7.10
C GLN A 112 5.72 -12.58 7.75
N ALA A 113 5.38 -12.05 8.94
CA ALA A 113 6.21 -11.18 9.79
C ALA A 113 6.43 -9.71 9.32
N VAL A 114 5.51 -9.16 8.53
CA VAL A 114 5.52 -7.74 8.12
C VAL A 114 4.38 -7.00 8.86
N ASP A 115 4.69 -6.08 9.77
CA ASP A 115 3.71 -5.20 10.44
C ASP A 115 3.49 -3.91 9.65
N GLU A 116 2.40 -3.21 9.97
CA GLU A 116 1.73 -2.25 9.08
C GLU A 116 1.10 -1.05 9.75
N SER A 117 0.95 0.00 8.96
CA SER A 117 0.27 1.24 9.28
C SER A 117 -1.24 1.03 9.36
N ASP A 118 -1.79 0.96 10.57
CA ASP A 118 -3.23 0.86 10.84
C ASP A 118 -3.71 2.09 11.63
N ARG A 119 -5.00 2.41 11.57
CA ARG A 119 -5.59 3.52 12.33
C ARG A 119 -5.56 3.26 13.85
N ILE A 120 -5.50 1.99 14.26
CA ILE A 120 -5.36 1.59 15.67
C ILE A 120 -4.16 0.67 15.90
N LYS A 121 -3.62 0.68 17.12
CA LYS A 121 -2.70 -0.37 17.63
C LYS A 121 -3.02 -0.71 19.09
N TYR A 122 -2.71 -1.93 19.51
CA TYR A 122 -3.12 -2.46 20.81
C TYR A 122 -2.04 -3.37 21.42
N ASP A 123 -1.55 -3.04 22.62
CA ASP A 123 -0.50 -3.79 23.34
C ASP A 123 -1.06 -4.82 24.35
N GLY A 124 -2.38 -4.99 24.41
CA GLY A 124 -3.06 -5.79 25.45
C GLY A 124 -3.44 -5.01 26.72
N THR A 125 -2.87 -3.83 26.93
CA THR A 125 -3.08 -2.93 28.08
C THR A 125 -3.48 -1.51 27.69
N HIS A 126 -3.08 -1.01 26.51
CA HIS A 126 -3.46 0.29 25.96
C HIS A 126 -3.90 0.16 24.50
N LEU A 127 -5.00 0.84 24.16
CA LEU A 127 -5.53 1.00 22.81
C LEU A 127 -5.17 2.40 22.30
N PHE A 128 -4.30 2.44 21.30
CA PHE A 128 -3.85 3.64 20.61
C PHE A 128 -4.73 3.82 19.36
N ILE A 129 -5.26 5.03 19.17
CA ILE A 129 -6.23 5.35 18.11
C ILE A 129 -5.78 6.65 17.46
N ALA A 130 -5.53 6.63 16.16
CA ALA A 130 -5.37 7.84 15.38
C ALA A 130 -6.73 8.55 15.31
N ASN A 131 -6.82 9.73 15.92
CA ASN A 131 -8.02 10.55 15.82
C ASN A 131 -8.17 11.00 14.36
N THR A 132 -9.33 10.74 13.75
CA THR A 132 -9.69 11.45 12.52
C THR A 132 -9.78 12.95 12.83
N ALA A 133 -9.26 13.78 11.93
CA ALA A 133 -9.33 15.22 12.08
C ALA A 133 -10.80 15.66 12.14
N ASP A 134 -11.15 16.48 13.13
CA ASP A 134 -12.48 17.07 13.18
C ASP A 134 -12.61 18.14 12.08
N PHE A 135 -13.36 17.79 11.03
CA PHE A 135 -13.66 18.67 9.89
C PHE A 135 -14.61 19.84 10.26
N GLN A 136 -15.17 19.86 11.47
CA GLN A 136 -15.93 20.99 12.03
C GLN A 136 -15.05 21.92 12.89
N ALA A 137 -13.81 21.53 13.23
CA ALA A 137 -12.89 22.40 13.96
C ALA A 137 -12.46 23.59 13.10
N THR A 138 -12.23 24.75 13.72
CA THR A 138 -11.85 25.96 12.96
C THR A 138 -10.43 25.90 12.40
N GLU A 139 -10.19 26.60 11.29
CA GLU A 139 -8.89 26.69 10.61
C GLU A 139 -7.77 27.07 11.60
N GLY A 140 -6.72 26.26 11.67
CA GLY A 140 -5.62 26.40 12.64
C GLY A 140 -5.83 25.71 13.99
N GLU A 141 -6.97 25.06 14.23
CA GLU A 141 -7.19 24.22 15.42
C GLU A 141 -7.04 22.71 15.16
N HIS A 142 -7.11 22.26 13.90
CA HIS A 142 -6.86 20.86 13.52
C HIS A 142 -5.50 20.39 14.05
N LYS A 143 -5.47 19.23 14.72
CA LYS A 143 -4.25 18.62 15.28
C LYS A 143 -4.29 17.12 15.05
N GLN A 144 -3.26 16.61 14.40
CA GLN A 144 -3.01 15.17 14.35
C GLN A 144 -2.74 14.70 15.78
N SER A 145 -3.39 13.63 16.20
CA SER A 145 -3.32 13.16 17.57
C SER A 145 -3.63 11.68 17.73
N VAL A 146 -2.97 11.05 18.70
CA VAL A 146 -3.27 9.69 19.14
C VAL A 146 -4.02 9.76 20.45
N ARG A 147 -5.26 9.27 20.45
CA ARG A 147 -5.99 8.97 21.68
C ARG A 147 -5.52 7.63 22.22
N ILE A 148 -5.24 7.57 23.52
CA ILE A 148 -4.73 6.36 24.17
C ILE A 148 -5.68 6.00 25.32
N LEU A 149 -6.33 4.84 25.23
CA LEU A 149 -7.22 4.30 26.26
C LEU A 149 -6.56 3.13 26.99
N LYS A 150 -6.42 3.25 28.31
CA LYS A 150 -5.93 2.15 29.16
C LYS A 150 -7.06 1.14 29.45
N ARG A 151 -6.74 -0.15 29.38
CA ARG A 151 -7.58 -1.25 29.85
C ARG A 151 -7.32 -1.51 31.34
N GLU A 152 -8.38 -1.62 32.13
CA GLU A 152 -8.30 -1.94 33.54
C GLU A 152 -8.33 -3.46 33.81
N GLU A 153 -8.08 -3.88 35.06
CA GLU A 153 -8.08 -5.31 35.44
C GLU A 153 -9.43 -6.01 35.18
N SER A 154 -10.55 -5.28 35.22
CA SER A 154 -11.88 -5.79 34.84
C SER A 154 -11.97 -6.17 33.36
N GLY A 155 -11.21 -5.48 32.52
CA GLY A 155 -11.29 -5.52 31.06
C GLY A 155 -12.09 -4.38 30.44
N GLU A 156 -12.69 -3.51 31.24
CA GLU A 156 -13.25 -2.24 30.77
C GLU A 156 -12.14 -1.27 30.36
N LEU A 157 -12.48 -0.29 29.52
CA LEU A 157 -11.59 0.82 29.17
C LEU A 157 -11.74 1.94 30.21
N GLY A 158 -10.61 2.53 30.60
CA GLY A 158 -10.47 3.47 31.71
C GLY A 158 -9.89 4.80 31.27
N SER A 159 -8.78 5.21 31.89
CA SER A 159 -8.18 6.53 31.66
C SER A 159 -7.75 6.76 30.21
N SER A 160 -8.19 7.88 29.64
CA SER A 160 -7.74 8.39 28.34
C SER A 160 -6.59 9.40 28.51
N SER A 161 -5.54 9.30 27.71
CA SER A 161 -4.66 10.42 27.34
C SER A 161 -4.86 10.78 25.87
N THR A 162 -4.36 11.95 25.47
CA THR A 162 -4.30 12.39 24.06
C THR A 162 -2.92 12.98 23.79
N LEU A 163 -2.18 12.35 22.90
CA LEU A 163 -0.89 12.80 22.40
C LEU A 163 -1.11 13.60 21.11
N VAL A 164 -0.70 14.87 21.06
CA VAL A 164 -0.65 15.62 19.79
C VAL A 164 0.62 15.21 19.04
N THR A 165 0.47 14.72 17.81
CA THR A 165 1.56 14.22 16.96
C THR A 165 1.99 15.23 15.90
N SER A 166 1.07 16.09 15.43
CA SER A 166 1.39 17.27 14.63
C SER A 166 0.38 18.40 14.84
N THR A 167 0.85 19.64 14.68
CA THR A 167 0.02 20.85 14.55
C THR A 167 -0.41 21.11 13.12
N ASP A 168 0.19 20.42 12.15
CA ASP A 168 -0.05 20.62 10.74
C ASP A 168 -1.13 19.62 10.27
N TYR A 169 -1.92 20.00 9.26
CA TYR A 169 -2.98 19.13 8.73
C TYR A 169 -2.41 18.03 7.82
N TYR A 170 -2.83 16.80 8.09
CA TYR A 170 -2.63 15.63 7.24
C TYR A 170 -3.97 14.89 7.13
N ALA A 171 -4.28 14.36 5.93
CA ALA A 171 -5.55 13.70 5.66
C ALA A 171 -5.64 12.29 6.29
N ARG A 172 -4.53 11.54 6.33
CA ARG A 172 -4.42 10.25 7.01
C ARG A 172 -3.33 10.29 8.09
N GLN A 173 -3.63 9.61 9.20
CA GLN A 173 -2.70 9.33 10.29
C GLN A 173 -2.77 7.82 10.57
N GLN A 174 -1.64 7.14 10.47
CA GLN A 174 -1.53 5.70 10.65
C GLN A 174 -0.42 5.36 11.67
N LEU A 175 -0.55 4.22 12.35
CA LEU A 175 0.23 3.86 13.53
C LEU A 175 0.97 2.54 13.37
N TYR A 176 2.19 2.51 13.90
CA TYR A 176 2.94 1.31 14.26
C TYR A 176 3.27 1.35 15.75
N LEU A 177 3.29 0.19 16.40
CA LEU A 177 3.60 0.08 17.83
C LEU A 177 4.55 -1.10 18.06
N GLN A 178 5.76 -0.81 18.53
CA GLN A 178 6.81 -1.78 18.79
C GLN A 178 7.41 -1.55 20.18
N GLU A 179 7.06 -2.43 21.12
CA GLU A 179 7.43 -2.32 22.55
C GLU A 179 7.08 -0.93 23.11
N ASP A 180 8.10 -0.16 23.55
CA ASP A 180 7.94 1.19 24.09
C ASP A 180 7.91 2.30 23.01
N SER A 181 7.90 1.96 21.71
CA SER A 181 8.01 2.90 20.59
C SER A 181 6.74 2.94 19.74
N LEU A 182 6.13 4.13 19.61
CA LEU A 182 5.01 4.40 18.73
C LEU A 182 5.51 5.25 17.55
N ALA A 183 5.38 4.73 16.34
CA ALA A 183 5.69 5.46 15.11
C ALA A 183 4.39 5.86 14.41
N VAL A 184 4.24 7.15 14.13
CA VAL A 184 3.04 7.77 13.56
C VAL A 184 3.38 8.33 12.20
N VAL A 185 2.85 7.69 11.16
CA VAL A 185 2.99 8.13 9.77
C VAL A 185 1.81 9.05 9.45
N LEU A 186 2.11 10.23 8.90
CA LEU A 186 1.18 11.30 8.57
C LEU A 186 1.29 11.61 7.09
N SER A 187 0.20 11.54 6.34
CA SER A 187 0.20 11.74 4.90
C SER A 187 -1.03 12.53 4.43
N ASN A 188 -0.89 13.20 3.29
CA ASN A 188 -2.01 13.80 2.56
C ASN A 188 -2.42 12.89 1.41
N ASP A 189 -3.72 12.65 1.28
CA ASP A 189 -4.29 11.88 0.17
C ASP A 189 -4.14 12.65 -1.14
N LYS A 190 -4.00 11.90 -2.25
CA LYS A 190 -3.97 12.46 -3.62
C LYS A 190 -5.24 13.24 -4.00
N PHE A 191 -6.31 13.13 -3.22
CA PHE A 191 -7.56 13.88 -3.38
C PHE A 191 -8.11 14.35 -2.03
N GLY A 192 -8.53 15.62 -1.97
CA GLY A 192 -9.52 16.07 -0.98
C GLY A 192 -10.93 15.93 -1.56
N PHE A 193 -11.85 15.33 -0.81
CA PHE A 193 -13.26 15.23 -1.22
C PHE A 193 -13.97 16.59 -1.10
N PHE A 194 -14.49 17.11 -2.22
CA PHE A 194 -15.42 18.24 -2.17
C PHE A 194 -16.82 17.76 -1.75
N ILE A 195 -17.18 18.00 -0.49
CA ILE A 195 -18.58 17.96 -0.05
C ILE A 195 -19.20 19.32 -0.37
N GLU A 196 -19.78 19.48 -1.56
CA GLU A 196 -20.64 20.64 -1.86
C GLU A 196 -22.01 20.42 -1.17
N PRO A 197 -22.42 21.23 -0.18
CA PRO A 197 -23.64 20.97 0.57
C PRO A 197 -24.88 21.23 -0.27
N ALA A 198 -25.59 20.16 -0.66
CA ALA A 198 -26.83 20.26 -1.42
C ALA A 198 -27.98 20.81 -0.55
N VAL A 199 -28.10 22.14 -0.52
CA VAL A 199 -29.25 22.95 -0.05
C VAL A 199 -29.47 23.02 1.47
N VAL A 200 -28.95 24.08 2.13
CA VAL A 200 -29.72 25.05 2.96
C VAL A 200 -29.03 26.44 2.85
N SER A 201 -29.75 27.53 3.07
CA SER A 201 -29.25 28.92 3.04
C SER A 201 -28.48 29.37 4.30
N ASP A 202 -27.47 30.23 4.11
CA ASP A 202 -26.83 31.12 5.11
C ASP A 202 -26.22 30.48 6.39
N ALA A 203 -25.17 29.66 6.24
CA ALA A 203 -23.98 29.69 7.13
C ALA A 203 -22.82 28.79 6.63
N LEU A 204 -21.57 29.22 6.91
CA LEU A 204 -20.31 28.46 6.88
C LEU A 204 -19.88 27.82 5.54
N ASP A 205 -19.02 28.55 4.80
CA ASP A 205 -18.06 27.95 3.86
C ASP A 205 -17.11 27.02 4.64
N THR A 206 -17.36 25.70 4.61
CA THR A 206 -16.45 24.71 5.21
C THR A 206 -15.30 24.44 4.24
N TYR A 207 -14.35 25.38 4.15
CA TYR A 207 -13.12 25.21 3.40
C TYR A 207 -12.27 24.10 4.03
N MET A 208 -12.15 22.95 3.34
CA MET A 208 -11.10 21.99 3.69
C MET A 208 -9.73 22.65 3.42
N PRO A 209 -8.77 22.58 4.37
CA PRO A 209 -7.43 23.11 4.16
C PRO A 209 -6.67 22.25 3.14
N TYR A 210 -6.79 22.61 1.86
CA TYR A 210 -6.06 21.97 0.77
C TYR A 210 -4.55 22.23 0.91
N SER A 211 -3.81 21.23 1.41
CA SER A 211 -2.35 21.23 1.26
C SER A 211 -2.02 20.99 -0.21
N TYR A 212 -1.49 22.02 -0.87
CA TYR A 212 -0.81 21.88 -2.16
C TYR A 212 0.62 21.36 -1.99
N VAL A 213 1.09 21.18 -0.75
CA VAL A 213 2.40 20.60 -0.45
C VAL A 213 2.27 19.07 -0.55
N ARG A 214 3.05 18.47 -1.45
CA ARG A 214 3.22 17.03 -1.53
C ARG A 214 4.33 16.62 -0.57
N ASP A 215 3.95 16.43 0.69
CA ASP A 215 4.80 15.95 1.76
C ASP A 215 4.11 14.85 2.59
N PHE A 216 4.93 14.14 3.36
CA PHE A 216 4.48 13.27 4.44
C PHE A 216 5.44 13.38 5.63
N ALA A 217 5.01 12.98 6.81
CA ALA A 217 5.82 13.05 8.03
C ALA A 217 5.81 11.75 8.84
N LEU A 218 6.92 11.52 9.54
CA LEU A 218 7.09 10.48 10.55
C LEU A 218 7.30 11.14 11.91
N THR A 219 6.38 10.92 12.84
CA THR A 219 6.54 11.31 14.24
C THR A 219 6.84 10.06 15.07
N LEU A 220 7.98 10.02 15.73
CA LEU A 220 8.38 8.92 16.62
C LEU A 220 8.19 9.32 18.07
N VAL A 221 7.73 8.39 18.91
CA VAL A 221 7.28 8.68 20.28
C VAL A 221 7.73 7.56 21.22
N ASP A 222 8.39 7.93 22.32
CA ASP A 222 8.55 7.07 23.49
C ASP A 222 7.20 7.00 24.22
N VAL A 223 6.63 5.79 24.28
CA VAL A 223 5.36 5.48 24.95
C VAL A 223 5.55 4.47 26.09
N LYS A 224 6.75 4.37 26.67
CA LYS A 224 7.03 3.57 27.87
C LYS A 224 6.12 3.90 29.06
N ASP A 225 5.67 5.15 29.13
CA ASP A 225 4.49 5.58 29.88
C ASP A 225 3.53 6.26 28.89
N PRO A 226 2.48 5.56 28.41
CA PRO A 226 1.53 6.14 27.45
C PRO A 226 0.71 7.32 28.00
N SER A 227 0.74 7.56 29.32
CA SER A 227 0.15 8.76 29.93
C SER A 227 1.07 9.99 29.84
N GLN A 228 2.36 9.80 29.55
CA GLN A 228 3.41 10.83 29.44
C GLN A 228 4.21 10.71 28.12
N GLY A 229 3.59 10.17 27.07
CA GLY A 229 4.24 9.89 25.79
C GLY A 229 4.97 11.10 25.20
N ASN A 230 6.22 10.90 24.79
CA ASN A 230 7.14 11.98 24.42
C ASN A 230 7.67 11.80 23.00
N ILE A 231 7.40 12.76 22.11
CA ILE A 231 7.93 12.76 20.74
C ILE A 231 9.46 12.80 20.81
N THR A 232 10.13 11.77 20.27
CA THR A 232 11.59 11.68 20.15
C THR A 232 12.07 12.42 18.90
N HIS A 233 11.60 12.01 17.72
CA HIS A 233 11.91 12.61 16.42
C HIS A 233 10.64 13.04 15.67
N GLN A 234 10.77 14.04 14.79
CA GLN A 234 9.70 14.43 13.87
C GLN A 234 10.34 14.79 12.53
N LEU A 235 10.22 13.89 11.56
CA LEU A 235 10.84 14.00 10.24
C LEU A 235 9.75 14.29 9.19
N ARG A 236 9.94 15.33 8.38
CA ARG A 236 9.10 15.61 7.20
C ARG A 236 9.88 15.28 5.94
N PHE A 237 9.23 14.66 4.97
CA PHE A 237 9.80 14.17 3.72
C PHE A 237 9.13 14.83 2.53
N ASP A 238 9.93 15.23 1.54
CA ASP A 238 9.38 15.73 0.26
C ASP A 238 8.85 14.57 -0.59
N GLY A 239 7.68 14.76 -1.20
CA GLY A 239 7.00 13.76 -2.02
C GLY A 239 5.77 13.16 -1.35
N GLU A 240 5.07 12.29 -2.08
CA GLU A 240 3.90 11.58 -1.57
C GLU A 240 4.34 10.24 -1.00
N LEU A 241 3.80 9.86 0.16
CA LEU A 241 3.90 8.47 0.62
C LEU A 241 3.16 7.58 -0.40
N ILE A 242 3.85 6.58 -0.95
CA ILE A 242 3.15 5.44 -1.56
C ILE A 242 2.68 4.55 -0.42
N ASP A 243 3.61 4.08 0.42
CA ASP A 243 3.36 2.98 1.35
C ASP A 243 4.37 2.93 2.53
N SER A 244 4.11 2.13 3.58
CA SER A 244 5.07 1.87 4.66
C SER A 244 4.95 0.45 5.25
N ARG A 245 6.03 -0.11 5.85
CA ARG A 245 6.02 -1.39 6.60
C ARG A 245 6.97 -1.37 7.79
N VAL A 246 6.77 -2.24 8.78
CA VAL A 246 7.76 -2.57 9.81
C VAL A 246 8.15 -4.05 9.73
N ILE A 247 9.45 -4.33 9.65
CA ILE A 247 10.03 -5.68 9.75
C ILE A 247 11.16 -5.65 10.78
N GLY A 248 10.92 -6.27 11.94
CA GLY A 248 11.77 -6.10 13.12
C GLY A 248 11.92 -4.61 13.47
N ASP A 249 13.13 -4.17 13.79
CA ASP A 249 13.49 -2.76 14.05
C ASP A 249 13.31 -1.81 12.84
N SER A 250 13.05 -2.33 11.64
CA SER A 250 13.13 -1.55 10.39
C SER A 250 11.77 -1.05 9.94
N LEU A 251 11.50 0.24 10.09
CA LEU A 251 10.41 0.95 9.40
C LEU A 251 10.86 1.31 7.99
N TYR A 252 10.18 0.79 6.99
CA TYR A 252 10.34 1.14 5.59
C TYR A 252 9.25 2.13 5.18
N LEU A 253 9.66 3.21 4.53
CA LEU A 253 8.81 4.25 3.95
C LEU A 253 9.07 4.25 2.45
N ILE A 254 8.05 3.99 1.64
CA ILE A 254 8.12 4.05 0.18
C ILE A 254 7.40 5.30 -0.27
N SER A 255 8.09 6.21 -0.95
CA SER A 255 7.54 7.49 -1.41
C SER A 255 7.83 7.78 -2.87
N GLU A 256 7.02 8.60 -3.52
CA GLU A 256 7.28 9.16 -4.84
C GLU A 256 7.41 10.68 -4.78
N PHE A 257 8.56 11.19 -5.20
CA PHE A 257 8.80 12.61 -5.42
C PHE A 257 8.77 12.94 -6.91
N SER A 258 8.00 13.96 -7.30
CA SER A 258 8.02 14.50 -8.66
C SER A 258 8.88 15.76 -8.70
N ALA A 259 10.05 15.68 -9.34
CA ALA A 259 10.94 16.82 -9.48
C ALA A 259 10.32 17.88 -10.42
N SER A 260 10.43 19.15 -10.03
CA SER A 260 9.94 20.32 -10.76
C SER A 260 11.04 21.39 -10.87
N PHE A 261 10.82 22.42 -11.69
CA PHE A 261 11.74 23.54 -11.81
C PHE A 261 11.02 24.83 -12.22
N ASP A 262 10.85 25.74 -11.27
CA ASP A 262 10.11 27.01 -11.50
C ASP A 262 10.92 28.04 -12.32
N GLY A 263 12.19 27.76 -12.62
CA GLY A 263 13.07 28.67 -13.33
C GLY A 263 12.76 28.83 -14.84
N PHE A 264 11.83 28.06 -15.41
CA PHE A 264 11.49 28.12 -16.83
C PHE A 264 10.93 29.49 -17.27
N ALA A 265 11.47 30.04 -18.36
CA ALA A 265 10.95 31.26 -18.97
C ALA A 265 9.64 30.98 -19.72
N GLN A 266 8.70 31.91 -19.61
CA GLN A 266 7.39 31.88 -20.28
C GLN A 266 7.31 32.86 -21.46
N GLU A 267 8.26 33.80 -21.56
CA GLU A 267 8.33 34.83 -22.61
C GLU A 267 9.79 34.99 -23.10
N GLY A 268 10.00 35.04 -24.41
CA GLY A 268 11.33 35.19 -25.02
C GLY A 268 11.38 34.71 -26.48
N GLU A 269 12.56 34.84 -27.09
CA GLU A 269 12.94 34.11 -28.32
C GLU A 269 13.65 32.80 -27.92
N ASP A 270 13.54 31.76 -28.77
CA ASP A 270 14.15 30.43 -28.57
C ASP A 270 13.95 29.82 -27.16
N LEU A 271 12.72 29.93 -26.63
CA LEU A 271 12.35 29.49 -25.27
C LEU A 271 12.78 28.05 -24.95
N ASP A 272 12.57 27.10 -25.88
CA ASP A 272 12.96 25.70 -25.72
C ASP A 272 14.46 25.56 -25.38
N LEU A 273 15.31 26.26 -26.13
CA LEU A 273 16.76 26.25 -25.94
C LEU A 273 17.15 26.97 -24.65
N ALA A 274 16.54 28.13 -24.36
CA ALA A 274 16.79 28.89 -23.14
C ALA A 274 16.40 28.10 -21.88
N ASN A 275 15.28 27.39 -21.92
CA ASN A 275 14.79 26.54 -20.83
C ASN A 275 15.63 25.27 -20.68
N TYR A 276 16.08 24.66 -21.78
CA TYR A 276 17.01 23.53 -21.73
C TYR A 276 18.38 23.92 -21.17
N GLN A 277 18.92 25.08 -21.55
CA GLN A 277 20.16 25.63 -20.99
C GLN A 277 20.07 25.93 -19.49
N LYS A 278 18.89 26.37 -18.99
CA LYS A 278 18.65 26.57 -17.56
C LYS A 278 18.68 25.23 -16.80
N ILE A 279 17.78 24.30 -17.11
CA ILE A 279 17.64 23.04 -16.36
C ILE A 279 18.90 22.16 -16.42
N THR A 280 19.65 22.19 -17.53
CA THR A 280 20.95 21.51 -17.61
C THR A 280 21.98 22.14 -16.67
N GLY A 281 21.95 23.47 -16.48
CA GLY A 281 22.84 24.23 -15.60
C GLY A 281 22.42 24.30 -14.11
N THR A 282 21.18 23.99 -13.76
CA THR A 282 20.68 23.92 -12.36
C THR A 282 21.51 22.93 -11.52
N ASP A 283 21.70 23.17 -10.22
CA ASP A 283 22.29 22.15 -9.35
C ASP A 283 21.33 20.95 -9.23
N ILE A 284 21.86 19.72 -9.25
CA ILE A 284 21.02 18.53 -9.04
C ILE A 284 20.39 18.54 -7.64
N ALA A 285 21.06 19.12 -6.63
CA ALA A 285 20.56 19.22 -5.26
C ALA A 285 19.30 20.09 -5.12
N GLU A 286 18.96 20.92 -6.11
CA GLU A 286 17.68 21.67 -6.17
C GLU A 286 16.51 20.78 -6.66
N LEU A 287 16.79 19.62 -7.26
CA LEU A 287 15.82 18.75 -7.92
C LEU A 287 15.63 17.40 -7.20
N LEU A 288 16.27 17.17 -6.05
CA LEU A 288 16.16 15.93 -5.27
C LEU A 288 15.24 16.12 -4.06
N PRO A 289 14.46 15.09 -3.66
CA PRO A 289 13.69 15.13 -2.43
C PRO A 289 14.61 15.23 -1.22
N LYS A 290 14.10 15.87 -0.17
CA LYS A 290 14.79 16.09 1.10
C LYS A 290 14.04 15.46 2.26
N VAL A 291 14.72 15.41 3.40
CA VAL A 291 14.13 15.17 4.71
C VAL A 291 14.53 16.30 5.66
N THR A 292 13.54 16.86 6.35
CA THR A 292 13.69 17.90 7.37
C THR A 292 13.40 17.29 8.74
N ASP A 293 14.34 17.39 9.68
CA ASP A 293 14.04 17.21 11.11
C ASP A 293 13.42 18.51 11.64
N LEU A 294 12.13 18.47 11.99
CA LEU A 294 11.36 19.62 12.46
C LEU A 294 11.72 20.04 13.89
N LYS A 295 12.36 19.16 14.68
CA LYS A 295 12.81 19.43 16.05
C LYS A 295 14.24 19.97 16.10
N ALA A 296 15.13 19.46 15.25
CA ALA A 296 16.49 19.96 15.10
C ALA A 296 16.58 21.21 14.20
N GLY A 297 15.59 21.40 13.31
CA GLY A 297 15.59 22.47 12.31
C GLY A 297 16.61 22.25 11.18
N THR A 298 16.92 20.98 10.87
CA THR A 298 17.97 20.60 9.90
C THR A 298 17.38 19.88 8.70
N GLU A 299 17.78 20.32 7.50
CA GLU A 299 17.36 19.76 6.21
C GLU A 299 18.56 19.06 5.54
N ARG A 300 18.31 17.91 4.89
CA ARG A 300 19.30 17.19 4.07
C ARG A 300 18.62 16.47 2.90
N PRO A 301 19.33 16.18 1.79
CA PRO A 301 18.83 15.28 0.76
C PRO A 301 18.37 13.94 1.35
N LEU A 302 17.24 13.43 0.84
CA LEU A 302 16.73 12.10 1.14
C LEU A 302 17.48 11.03 0.32
N VAL A 303 17.88 11.39 -0.91
CA VAL A 303 18.54 10.50 -1.87
C VAL A 303 19.94 10.99 -2.24
N ASP A 304 20.86 10.05 -2.44
CA ASP A 304 22.13 10.26 -3.11
C ASP A 304 22.02 9.70 -4.55
N PRO A 305 22.28 10.47 -5.62
CA PRO A 305 22.21 10.00 -7.01
C PRO A 305 22.99 8.71 -7.31
N THR A 306 24.04 8.39 -6.55
CA THR A 306 24.82 7.15 -6.66
C THR A 306 24.15 5.95 -5.98
N THR A 307 23.13 6.16 -5.16
CA THR A 307 22.26 5.11 -4.58
C THR A 307 21.06 4.78 -5.45
N CYS A 308 20.71 5.65 -6.41
CA CYS A 308 19.57 5.45 -7.28
C CYS A 308 19.85 4.49 -8.44
N TYR A 309 18.79 3.91 -8.99
CA TYR A 309 18.80 3.09 -10.19
C TYR A 309 17.95 3.74 -11.30
N MET A 310 18.28 3.44 -12.55
CA MET A 310 17.61 3.92 -13.77
C MET A 310 17.57 2.76 -14.79
N PRO A 311 16.71 2.79 -15.83
CA PRO A 311 16.70 1.73 -16.84
C PRO A 311 18.09 1.48 -17.46
N ASP A 312 18.46 0.22 -17.69
CA ASP A 312 19.80 -0.17 -18.15
C ASP A 312 20.16 0.49 -19.49
N GLU A 313 19.20 0.52 -20.42
CA GLU A 313 19.30 1.15 -21.73
C GLU A 313 19.14 2.69 -21.74
N ALA A 314 18.89 3.33 -20.59
CA ALA A 314 18.67 4.78 -20.54
C ALA A 314 19.94 5.56 -20.94
N THR A 315 19.78 6.38 -21.99
CA THR A 315 20.82 7.22 -22.61
C THR A 315 20.71 8.69 -22.21
N GLU A 316 21.68 9.50 -22.64
CA GLU A 316 21.66 10.97 -22.51
C GLU A 316 20.48 11.67 -23.23
N LEU A 317 19.71 10.95 -24.05
CA LEU A 317 18.51 11.44 -24.75
C LEU A 317 17.19 11.06 -24.07
N ASN A 318 17.24 10.26 -23.00
CA ASN A 318 16.06 9.86 -22.24
C ASN A 318 15.94 10.71 -20.97
N GLY A 319 14.73 10.80 -20.39
CA GLY A 319 14.56 11.40 -19.08
C GLY A 319 13.23 11.11 -18.40
N TYR A 320 13.24 11.01 -17.06
CA TYR A 320 12.06 10.77 -16.24
C TYR A 320 12.14 11.66 -14.98
N HIS A 321 11.03 12.31 -14.61
CA HIS A 321 11.02 13.36 -13.58
C HIS A 321 10.63 12.87 -12.18
N ARG A 322 10.21 11.61 -12.01
CA ARG A 322 9.83 11.07 -10.70
C ARG A 322 10.91 10.17 -10.12
N ILE A 323 11.02 10.19 -8.80
CA ILE A 323 11.96 9.40 -8.01
C ILE A 323 11.12 8.63 -6.98
N THR A 324 10.98 7.33 -7.16
CA THR A 324 10.44 6.46 -6.11
C THR A 324 11.58 6.10 -5.16
N SER A 325 11.38 6.28 -3.85
CA SER A 325 12.39 6.08 -2.81
C SER A 325 11.92 5.04 -1.80
N VAL A 326 12.71 3.98 -1.58
CA VAL A 326 12.55 3.06 -0.45
C VAL A 326 13.51 3.48 0.65
N THR A 327 12.97 4.05 1.72
CA THR A 327 13.70 4.63 2.84
C THR A 327 13.54 3.74 4.07
N ARG A 328 14.62 3.19 4.60
CA ARG A 328 14.65 2.48 5.88
C ARG A 328 15.01 3.46 7.00
N VAL A 329 14.20 3.47 8.06
CA VAL A 329 14.44 4.09 9.36
C VAL A 329 14.57 2.97 10.39
N SER A 330 15.56 3.04 11.28
CA SER A 330 15.61 2.17 12.47
C SER A 330 14.72 2.76 13.56
N LEU A 331 13.87 1.94 14.19
CA LEU A 331 13.00 2.38 15.29
C LEU A 331 13.77 2.57 16.60
N SER A 332 14.93 1.91 16.75
CA SER A 332 15.86 2.09 17.88
C SER A 332 17.00 3.10 17.63
N ASP A 333 17.32 3.41 16.37
CA ASP A 333 18.29 4.46 15.97
C ASP A 333 17.74 5.32 14.81
N PRO A 334 16.77 6.22 15.04
CA PRO A 334 16.06 6.92 13.96
C PRO A 334 16.89 7.88 13.11
N ASP A 335 18.03 8.34 13.62
CA ASP A 335 18.98 9.15 12.85
C ASP A 335 19.69 8.31 11.76
N SER A 336 19.73 6.98 11.95
CA SER A 336 20.29 5.97 11.04
C SER A 336 19.32 5.60 9.91
N LEU A 337 19.05 6.59 9.06
CA LEU A 337 18.18 6.50 7.90
C LEU A 337 18.97 6.18 6.62
N THR A 338 18.58 5.11 5.91
CA THR A 338 19.19 4.71 4.63
C THR A 338 18.15 4.62 3.52
N THR A 339 18.42 5.23 2.35
CA THR A 339 17.48 5.27 1.22
C THR A 339 18.08 4.63 -0.03
N THR A 340 17.25 3.95 -0.81
CA THR A 340 17.54 3.50 -2.17
C THR A 340 16.40 3.93 -3.09
N CYS A 341 16.73 4.40 -4.29
CA CYS A 341 15.80 5.12 -5.16
C CYS A 341 15.77 4.53 -6.58
N ILE A 342 14.67 4.75 -7.30
CA ILE A 342 14.56 4.49 -8.73
C ILE A 342 13.98 5.69 -9.47
N ALA A 343 14.53 5.99 -10.64
CA ALA A 343 13.91 6.88 -11.63
C ALA A 343 13.28 6.03 -12.73
N SER A 344 12.19 5.36 -12.37
CA SER A 344 11.32 4.55 -13.24
C SER A 344 9.89 4.68 -12.71
N ARG A 345 8.87 4.39 -13.53
CA ARG A 345 7.47 4.48 -13.10
C ARG A 345 7.14 3.39 -12.09
N THR A 346 6.75 3.80 -10.88
CA THR A 346 6.11 2.92 -9.89
C THR A 346 4.62 3.24 -9.83
N GLU A 347 3.78 2.21 -9.73
CA GLU A 347 2.34 2.31 -9.52
C GLU A 347 1.96 1.92 -8.09
N GLY A 348 2.65 0.93 -7.52
CA GLY A 348 2.47 0.48 -6.15
C GLY A 348 3.55 -0.51 -5.73
N ILE A 349 3.37 -1.11 -4.55
CA ILE A 349 4.30 -2.10 -4.00
C ILE A 349 3.61 -3.41 -3.60
N TYR A 350 4.45 -4.42 -3.41
CA TYR A 350 4.15 -5.61 -2.63
C TYR A 350 5.41 -5.95 -1.81
N MET A 351 5.28 -6.47 -0.59
CA MET A 351 6.41 -6.66 0.33
C MET A 351 6.25 -7.92 1.18
N SER A 352 7.31 -8.72 1.23
CA SER A 352 7.46 -9.91 2.06
C SER A 352 8.52 -9.69 3.14
N GLN A 353 8.74 -10.68 4.00
CA GLN A 353 9.77 -10.64 5.04
C GLN A 353 11.18 -10.30 4.50
N ASN A 354 11.50 -10.74 3.27
CA ASN A 354 12.86 -10.69 2.71
C ASN A 354 12.98 -9.80 1.46
N ASN A 355 11.87 -9.36 0.87
CA ASN A 355 11.85 -8.65 -0.40
C ASN A 355 10.83 -7.51 -0.40
N VAL A 356 11.16 -6.39 -1.04
CA VAL A 356 10.16 -5.43 -1.53
C VAL A 356 10.15 -5.44 -3.06
N TYR A 357 8.96 -5.48 -3.64
CA TYR A 357 8.71 -5.50 -5.07
C TYR A 357 7.99 -4.20 -5.43
N LEU A 358 8.67 -3.32 -6.16
CA LEU A 358 8.04 -2.15 -6.77
C LEU A 358 7.48 -2.57 -8.13
N TYR A 359 6.21 -2.30 -8.41
CA TYR A 359 5.61 -2.64 -9.71
C TYR A 359 5.12 -1.39 -10.45
N GLY A 360 5.07 -1.47 -11.78
CA GLY A 360 4.61 -0.39 -12.64
C GLY A 360 4.02 -0.90 -13.95
N TYR A 361 3.10 -0.14 -14.55
CA TYR A 361 2.47 -0.52 -15.82
C TYR A 361 3.22 0.02 -17.04
N TYR A 362 3.58 -0.89 -17.93
CA TYR A 362 4.15 -0.64 -19.26
C TYR A 362 3.12 -0.95 -20.36
N TYR A 363 3.16 -0.17 -21.43
CA TYR A 363 2.40 -0.41 -22.66
C TYR A 363 3.41 -0.51 -23.80
N GLU A 364 3.38 -1.59 -24.58
CA GLU A 364 4.35 -1.80 -25.67
C GLU A 364 4.01 -0.84 -26.84
N PRO A 365 4.85 0.13 -27.23
CA PRO A 365 4.43 1.26 -28.10
C PRO A 365 4.07 0.92 -29.55
N GLU A 366 4.26 -0.33 -29.98
CA GLU A 366 4.04 -0.78 -31.35
C GLU A 366 3.12 -2.02 -31.42
N GLU A 367 1.82 -1.85 -31.16
CA GLU A 367 0.72 -2.45 -31.97
C GLU A 367 -0.62 -1.78 -31.62
N VAL A 368 -1.28 -1.13 -32.58
CA VAL A 368 -2.66 -0.61 -32.41
C VAL A 368 -3.64 -1.78 -32.62
N THR A 369 -3.78 -2.59 -31.58
CA THR A 369 -4.71 -3.73 -31.48
C THR A 369 -5.94 -3.39 -30.63
N PHE A 370 -6.95 -4.27 -30.65
CA PHE A 370 -8.09 -4.23 -29.74
C PHE A 370 -7.83 -4.99 -28.43
N ASP A 371 -6.71 -5.72 -28.37
CA ASP A 371 -6.22 -6.43 -27.18
C ASP A 371 -5.51 -5.45 -26.22
N ASP A 372 -5.63 -5.71 -24.93
CA ASP A 372 -4.91 -4.98 -23.89
C ASP A 372 -3.44 -5.47 -23.83
N SER A 373 -2.54 -4.68 -24.42
CA SER A 373 -1.10 -4.95 -24.49
C SER A 373 -0.35 -4.65 -23.18
N ILE A 374 -1.04 -4.15 -22.15
CA ILE A 374 -0.44 -3.75 -20.87
C ILE A 374 0.35 -4.89 -20.22
N GLN A 375 1.45 -4.51 -19.56
CA GLN A 375 2.35 -5.41 -18.86
C GLN A 375 2.66 -4.83 -17.49
N THR A 376 2.61 -5.67 -16.45
CA THR A 376 3.11 -5.33 -15.12
C THR A 376 4.60 -5.64 -15.09
N VAL A 377 5.43 -4.58 -15.02
CA VAL A 377 6.86 -4.67 -14.73
C VAL A 377 7.05 -4.75 -13.22
N ILE A 378 8.00 -5.55 -12.76
CA ILE A 378 8.27 -5.81 -11.34
C ILE A 378 9.78 -5.65 -11.08
N HIS A 379 10.14 -4.84 -10.11
CA HIS A 379 11.52 -4.61 -9.65
C HIS A 379 11.69 -5.16 -8.22
N GLN A 380 12.47 -6.25 -8.08
CA GLN A 380 12.76 -6.87 -6.78
C GLN A 380 13.93 -6.19 -6.08
N PHE A 381 13.78 -5.89 -4.79
CA PHE A 381 14.85 -5.48 -3.90
C PHE A 381 14.89 -6.40 -2.69
N ASN A 382 16.06 -6.98 -2.42
CA ASN A 382 16.29 -7.81 -1.25
C ASN A 382 16.48 -6.93 -0.02
N LEU A 383 15.85 -7.32 1.08
CA LEU A 383 15.96 -6.70 2.39
C LEU A 383 17.06 -7.41 3.18
N ALA A 384 18.09 -6.66 3.59
CA ALA A 384 19.19 -7.16 4.42
C ALA A 384 19.42 -6.24 5.62
N GLU A 385 20.16 -6.72 6.63
CA GLU A 385 20.49 -5.93 7.82
C GLU A 385 21.10 -4.57 7.44
N GLY A 386 20.33 -3.50 7.63
CA GLY A 386 20.72 -2.11 7.35
C GLY A 386 20.58 -1.61 5.91
N ALA A 387 20.22 -2.45 4.93
CA ALA A 387 20.21 -2.05 3.51
C ALA A 387 19.13 -2.71 2.63
N VAL A 388 18.55 -1.91 1.73
CA VAL A 388 17.70 -2.34 0.63
C VAL A 388 18.57 -2.46 -0.63
N ASN A 389 18.55 -3.61 -1.31
CA ASN A 389 19.45 -3.88 -2.44
C ASN A 389 18.67 -4.39 -3.65
N TYR A 390 18.72 -3.67 -4.78
CA TYR A 390 18.12 -4.13 -6.04
C TYR A 390 18.71 -5.49 -6.45
N ALA A 391 17.82 -6.42 -6.83
CA ALA A 391 18.18 -7.80 -7.15
C ALA A 391 17.87 -8.17 -8.60
N ALA A 392 16.65 -7.91 -9.09
CA ALA A 392 16.22 -8.32 -10.42
C ALA A 392 15.03 -7.50 -10.96
N SER A 393 14.81 -7.58 -12.28
CA SER A 393 13.54 -7.19 -12.92
C SER A 393 12.85 -8.39 -13.55
N GLY A 394 11.52 -8.37 -13.56
CA GLY A 394 10.67 -9.27 -14.33
C GLY A 394 9.48 -8.52 -14.94
N LYS A 395 8.74 -9.18 -15.84
CA LYS A 395 7.43 -8.69 -16.31
C LYS A 395 6.43 -9.80 -16.58
N VAL A 396 5.15 -9.49 -16.39
CA VAL A 396 4.01 -10.34 -16.76
C VAL A 396 3.00 -9.54 -17.57
N ALA A 397 2.11 -10.21 -18.32
CA ALA A 397 1.07 -9.52 -19.08
C ALA A 397 -0.13 -9.18 -18.19
N GLY A 398 -0.81 -8.09 -18.48
CA GLY A 398 -1.95 -7.59 -17.72
C GLY A 398 -1.60 -6.78 -16.48
N ARG A 399 -2.65 -6.39 -15.74
CA ARG A 399 -2.63 -5.50 -14.57
C ARG A 399 -3.35 -6.10 -13.38
N LEU A 400 -3.21 -5.49 -12.21
CA LEU A 400 -3.68 -6.04 -10.92
C LEU A 400 -5.17 -5.73 -10.60
N GLY A 401 -5.93 -5.16 -11.53
CA GLY A 401 -7.31 -4.72 -11.29
C GLY A 401 -7.37 -3.32 -10.66
N SER A 402 -8.33 -3.08 -9.76
CA SER A 402 -8.59 -1.77 -9.13
C SER A 402 -8.89 -1.81 -7.62
N SER A 403 -8.95 -2.99 -6.99
CA SER A 403 -9.18 -3.14 -5.53
C SER A 403 -8.33 -4.29 -4.99
N ASN A 404 -7.94 -4.21 -3.71
CA ASN A 404 -7.15 -5.21 -3.00
C ASN A 404 -5.91 -5.71 -3.80
N LEU A 405 -5.23 -4.78 -4.49
CA LEU A 405 -4.19 -5.07 -5.49
C LEU A 405 -3.05 -5.93 -4.93
N ASN A 406 -2.73 -5.76 -3.65
CA ASN A 406 -1.72 -6.51 -2.92
C ASN A 406 -2.07 -7.98 -2.66
N LEU A 407 -3.36 -8.29 -2.49
CA LEU A 407 -3.80 -9.68 -2.24
C LEU A 407 -3.67 -10.53 -3.51
N ARG A 408 -3.53 -9.89 -4.67
CA ARG A 408 -3.15 -10.53 -5.94
C ARG A 408 -1.67 -10.89 -6.04
N PHE A 409 -0.83 -10.47 -5.10
CA PHE A 409 0.55 -10.94 -4.93
C PHE A 409 0.69 -11.91 -3.74
N SER A 410 1.70 -12.79 -3.77
CA SER A 410 2.26 -13.41 -2.57
C SER A 410 3.64 -14.05 -2.83
N GLU A 411 4.46 -14.26 -1.81
CA GLU A 411 5.77 -14.94 -1.89
C GLU A 411 5.70 -16.23 -1.07
N HIS A 412 6.19 -17.34 -1.63
CA HIS A 412 6.27 -18.60 -0.90
C HIS A 412 7.49 -19.40 -1.32
N GLU A 413 8.30 -19.81 -0.33
CA GLU A 413 9.59 -20.50 -0.55
C GLU A 413 10.53 -19.79 -1.56
N GLY A 414 10.45 -18.46 -1.67
CA GLY A 414 11.21 -17.64 -2.63
C GLY A 414 10.59 -17.51 -4.03
N VAL A 415 9.41 -18.09 -4.26
CA VAL A 415 8.61 -17.93 -5.49
C VAL A 415 7.66 -16.74 -5.33
N LEU A 416 7.79 -15.71 -6.17
CA LEU A 416 6.77 -14.67 -6.28
C LEU A 416 5.58 -15.18 -7.08
N ARG A 417 4.38 -14.93 -6.59
CA ARG A 417 3.10 -15.32 -7.17
C ARG A 417 2.32 -14.04 -7.47
N ILE A 418 1.76 -13.90 -8.66
CA ILE A 418 1.00 -12.71 -9.07
C ILE A 418 -0.20 -13.09 -9.94
N VAL A 419 -1.36 -12.48 -9.68
CA VAL A 419 -2.59 -12.65 -10.48
C VAL A 419 -2.96 -11.35 -11.21
N THR A 420 -3.02 -11.40 -12.54
CA THR A 420 -3.35 -10.24 -13.40
C THR A 420 -4.60 -10.49 -14.25
N SER A 421 -5.32 -9.39 -14.55
CA SER A 421 -6.40 -9.31 -15.55
C SER A 421 -5.90 -8.54 -16.78
N ARG A 422 -6.30 -8.91 -18.00
CA ARG A 422 -6.23 -8.06 -19.21
C ARG A 422 -7.32 -8.40 -20.22
N PHE A 423 -7.72 -7.45 -21.05
CA PHE A 423 -8.73 -7.69 -22.10
C PHE A 423 -8.14 -8.24 -23.41
N THR A 424 -8.89 -9.07 -24.14
CA THR A 424 -8.60 -9.49 -25.53
C THR A 424 -9.89 -9.63 -26.35
N GLU A 425 -9.84 -9.33 -27.65
CA GLU A 425 -10.98 -9.47 -28.58
C GLU A 425 -11.52 -10.91 -28.63
N VAL A 426 -10.59 -11.88 -28.59
CA VAL A 426 -10.88 -13.30 -28.87
C VAL A 426 -11.41 -14.05 -27.65
N ASN A 427 -11.06 -13.63 -26.43
CA ASN A 427 -11.37 -14.38 -25.20
C ASN A 427 -12.04 -13.52 -24.10
N GLY A 428 -12.20 -12.21 -24.31
CA GLY A 428 -12.63 -11.30 -23.26
C GLY A 428 -11.54 -11.08 -22.22
N ILE A 429 -11.91 -11.09 -20.94
CA ILE A 429 -10.99 -10.82 -19.82
C ILE A 429 -10.15 -12.07 -19.53
N LEU A 430 -8.87 -12.02 -19.91
CA LEU A 430 -7.88 -13.04 -19.58
C LEU A 430 -7.32 -12.80 -18.18
N HIS A 431 -7.77 -13.60 -17.24
CA HIS A 431 -7.17 -13.77 -15.92
C HIS A 431 -5.99 -14.75 -15.97
N LYS A 432 -4.87 -14.40 -15.33
CA LYS A 432 -3.68 -15.25 -15.24
C LYS A 432 -3.02 -15.19 -13.88
N LEU A 433 -2.72 -16.37 -13.33
CA LEU A 433 -1.71 -16.56 -12.30
C LEU A 433 -0.34 -16.79 -12.96
N TYR A 434 0.69 -16.13 -12.44
CA TYR A 434 2.09 -16.35 -12.77
C TYR A 434 2.89 -16.70 -11.51
N LEU A 435 3.87 -17.59 -11.64
CA LEU A 435 4.88 -17.89 -10.63
C LEU A 435 6.25 -17.50 -11.19
N LEU A 436 7.04 -16.78 -10.41
CA LEU A 436 8.34 -16.21 -10.81
C LEU A 436 9.43 -16.52 -9.78
N GLU A 437 10.65 -16.76 -10.24
CA GLU A 437 11.82 -16.95 -9.37
C GLU A 437 13.00 -16.07 -9.83
N ASN A 438 13.76 -15.58 -8.86
CA ASN A 438 15.00 -14.85 -9.13
C ASN A 438 16.06 -15.81 -9.74
N THR A 439 16.50 -15.50 -10.95
CA THR A 439 17.49 -16.26 -11.72
C THR A 439 18.66 -15.34 -12.13
N GLY A 440 19.31 -14.71 -11.14
CA GLY A 440 20.44 -13.82 -11.38
C GLY A 440 20.03 -12.36 -11.28
N ASP A 441 19.93 -11.66 -12.43
CA ASP A 441 19.37 -10.31 -12.56
C ASP A 441 17.98 -10.28 -13.22
N GLU A 442 17.41 -11.46 -13.51
CA GLU A 442 16.06 -11.65 -14.05
C GLU A 442 15.14 -12.32 -13.02
N LEU A 443 13.94 -11.77 -12.82
CA LEU A 443 12.83 -12.39 -12.09
C LEU A 443 11.97 -13.14 -13.11
N ALA A 444 12.35 -14.38 -13.37
CA ALA A 444 11.88 -15.16 -14.52
C ALA A 444 10.57 -15.90 -14.21
N VAL A 445 9.61 -15.89 -15.14
CA VAL A 445 8.38 -16.67 -15.05
C VAL A 445 8.71 -18.16 -15.19
N ILE A 446 8.57 -18.92 -14.10
CA ILE A 446 8.79 -20.38 -14.08
C ILE A 446 7.54 -21.16 -14.49
N SER A 447 6.34 -20.63 -14.23
CA SER A 447 5.08 -21.21 -14.69
C SER A 447 3.95 -20.17 -14.72
N GLN A 448 2.87 -20.50 -15.41
CA GLN A 448 1.65 -19.69 -15.49
C GLN A 448 0.41 -20.58 -15.60
N LEU A 449 -0.76 -20.03 -15.28
CA LEU A 449 -2.06 -20.68 -15.40
C LEU A 449 -3.11 -19.60 -15.75
N PRO A 450 -3.88 -19.73 -16.84
CA PRO A 450 -3.89 -20.82 -17.83
C PRO A 450 -2.62 -20.93 -18.68
N ASN A 451 -2.34 -22.14 -19.21
CA ASN A 451 -1.20 -22.44 -20.09
C ASN A 451 -1.56 -23.46 -21.19
N GLU A 452 -0.61 -23.80 -22.06
CA GLU A 452 -0.81 -24.70 -23.22
C GLU A 452 -1.33 -26.10 -22.87
N THR A 453 -1.04 -26.61 -21.66
CA THR A 453 -1.52 -27.91 -21.19
C THR A 453 -2.71 -27.83 -20.24
N ARG A 454 -2.88 -26.68 -19.57
CA ARG A 454 -3.98 -26.34 -18.67
C ARG A 454 -4.70 -25.11 -19.20
N THR A 455 -5.47 -25.34 -20.26
CA THR A 455 -6.11 -24.28 -21.07
C THR A 455 -7.39 -23.72 -20.46
N THR A 456 -7.92 -24.32 -19.39
CA THR A 456 -9.13 -23.85 -18.69
C THR A 456 -8.92 -22.43 -18.16
N PRO A 457 -9.73 -21.43 -18.56
CA PRO A 457 -9.65 -20.09 -18.01
C PRO A 457 -9.87 -20.06 -16.50
N ILE A 458 -9.24 -19.09 -15.83
CA ILE A 458 -9.75 -18.59 -14.55
C ILE A 458 -10.91 -17.67 -14.93
N GLY A 459 -12.11 -17.95 -14.43
CA GLY A 459 -13.35 -17.26 -14.81
C GLY A 459 -14.22 -18.02 -15.81
N LYS A 460 -15.53 -17.77 -15.75
CA LYS A 460 -16.57 -18.46 -16.51
C LYS A 460 -16.66 -17.97 -17.96
N VAL A 461 -16.48 -18.89 -18.90
CA VAL A 461 -16.69 -18.65 -20.33
C VAL A 461 -18.19 -18.62 -20.62
N SER A 462 -18.70 -17.55 -21.23
CA SER A 462 -20.11 -17.38 -21.57
C SER A 462 -20.45 -17.97 -22.96
N GLU A 463 -21.73 -17.95 -23.36
CA GLU A 463 -22.21 -18.57 -24.60
C GLU A 463 -21.56 -18.02 -25.89
N ASN A 464 -20.95 -16.83 -25.83
CA ASN A 464 -20.23 -16.22 -26.95
C ASN A 464 -18.74 -16.65 -27.04
N GLY A 465 -18.24 -17.42 -26.06
CA GLY A 465 -16.84 -17.87 -25.99
C GLY A 465 -15.90 -16.96 -25.19
N LEU A 466 -16.40 -15.86 -24.60
CA LEU A 466 -15.60 -14.90 -23.84
C LEU A 466 -15.76 -15.08 -22.33
N VAL A 467 -14.71 -14.75 -21.57
CA VAL A 467 -14.79 -14.48 -20.13
C VAL A 467 -15.18 -13.01 -19.94
N GLU A 468 -16.22 -12.76 -19.15
CA GLU A 468 -16.86 -11.43 -19.03
C GLU A 468 -17.01 -10.97 -17.57
N GLU A 469 -16.22 -11.55 -16.67
CA GLU A 469 -16.16 -11.29 -15.23
C GLU A 469 -14.74 -10.87 -14.84
N ASP A 470 -14.59 -10.01 -13.82
CA ASP A 470 -13.29 -9.63 -13.26
C ASP A 470 -13.09 -10.28 -11.88
N ILE A 471 -11.85 -10.29 -11.39
CA ILE A 471 -11.48 -10.84 -10.09
C ILE A 471 -11.81 -9.83 -8.98
N TYR A 472 -12.63 -10.26 -8.02
CA TYR A 472 -13.03 -9.47 -6.86
C TYR A 472 -12.16 -9.76 -5.62
N ALA A 473 -11.72 -11.01 -5.43
CA ALA A 473 -10.76 -11.36 -4.39
C ALA A 473 -9.73 -12.38 -4.87
N VAL A 474 -8.53 -12.27 -4.32
CA VAL A 474 -7.49 -13.31 -4.37
C VAL A 474 -7.03 -13.55 -2.94
N ARG A 475 -6.75 -14.81 -2.57
CA ARG A 475 -6.02 -15.11 -1.34
C ARG A 475 -5.09 -16.29 -1.56
N PHE A 476 -3.80 -16.05 -1.35
CA PHE A 476 -2.81 -17.12 -1.23
C PHE A 476 -2.77 -17.63 0.22
N PHE A 477 -2.56 -18.94 0.39
CA PHE A 477 -2.33 -19.56 1.70
C PHE A 477 -1.58 -20.89 1.52
N GLY A 478 -0.34 -20.95 2.02
CA GLY A 478 0.55 -22.11 1.79
C GLY A 478 0.63 -22.47 0.31
N ASP A 479 0.43 -23.75 0.00
CA ASP A 479 0.37 -24.33 -1.36
C ASP A 479 -0.92 -24.01 -2.14
N LYS A 480 -1.84 -23.22 -1.58
CA LYS A 480 -3.18 -22.96 -2.16
C LYS A 480 -3.30 -21.50 -2.63
N ALA A 481 -4.10 -21.29 -3.67
CA ALA A 481 -4.64 -19.98 -3.99
C ALA A 481 -6.14 -20.04 -4.23
N TYR A 482 -6.86 -19.09 -3.67
CA TYR A 482 -8.29 -18.89 -3.84
C TYR A 482 -8.50 -17.66 -4.72
N ILE A 483 -9.33 -17.78 -5.75
CA ILE A 483 -9.67 -16.67 -6.65
C ILE A 483 -11.19 -16.62 -6.79
N VAL A 484 -11.75 -15.43 -6.61
CA VAL A 484 -13.18 -15.13 -6.75
C VAL A 484 -13.36 -14.19 -7.93
N THR A 485 -14.25 -14.55 -8.84
CA THR A 485 -14.58 -13.77 -10.05
C THR A 485 -16.06 -13.46 -10.06
N PHE A 486 -16.45 -12.24 -10.49
CA PHE A 486 -17.86 -11.89 -10.45
C PHE A 486 -18.35 -11.07 -11.65
N ARG A 487 -19.60 -11.40 -12.01
CA ARG A 487 -20.48 -10.61 -12.89
C ARG A 487 -21.94 -10.65 -12.42
N ARG A 488 -22.40 -11.79 -11.87
CA ARG A 488 -23.77 -12.04 -11.33
C ARG A 488 -23.85 -13.16 -10.29
N ILE A 489 -22.97 -14.16 -10.40
CA ILE A 489 -22.79 -15.32 -9.51
C ILE A 489 -21.26 -15.52 -9.42
N ASP A 490 -20.74 -15.89 -8.26
CA ASP A 490 -19.30 -16.04 -7.98
C ASP A 490 -18.90 -17.52 -7.90
N PRO A 491 -18.07 -18.03 -8.83
CA PRO A 491 -17.28 -19.24 -8.62
C PRO A 491 -16.02 -18.95 -7.77
N LEU A 492 -16.04 -19.36 -6.51
CA LEU A 492 -14.83 -19.51 -5.69
C LEU A 492 -13.96 -20.62 -6.30
N TYR A 493 -12.92 -20.24 -7.04
CA TYR A 493 -11.91 -21.16 -7.59
C TYR A 493 -10.87 -21.54 -6.53
N VAL A 494 -10.52 -22.82 -6.49
CA VAL A 494 -9.44 -23.36 -5.65
C VAL A 494 -8.31 -23.87 -6.55
N LEU A 495 -7.14 -23.26 -6.41
CA LEU A 495 -5.93 -23.58 -7.16
C LEU A 495 -4.91 -24.29 -6.26
N ASP A 496 -4.30 -25.34 -6.80
CA ASP A 496 -3.19 -26.09 -6.18
C ASP A 496 -1.87 -25.64 -6.81
N LEU A 497 -0.96 -25.15 -5.96
CA LEU A 497 0.35 -24.61 -6.29
C LEU A 497 1.51 -25.45 -5.72
N ALA A 498 1.23 -26.58 -5.05
CA ALA A 498 2.22 -27.43 -4.37
C ALA A 498 3.34 -27.96 -5.28
N ASN A 499 3.12 -27.91 -6.59
CA ASN A 499 4.19 -27.95 -7.58
C ASN A 499 4.25 -26.62 -8.33
N LYS A 500 5.21 -25.77 -7.97
CA LYS A 500 5.48 -24.48 -8.63
C LYS A 500 5.69 -24.54 -10.16
N ASN A 501 5.94 -25.73 -10.73
CA ASN A 501 6.10 -25.95 -12.17
C ASN A 501 4.80 -26.47 -12.86
N ASP A 502 3.78 -26.86 -12.10
CA ASP A 502 2.50 -27.38 -12.62
C ASP A 502 1.29 -26.87 -11.78
N PRO A 503 1.13 -25.54 -11.63
CA PRO A 503 -0.02 -24.97 -10.92
C PRO A 503 -1.32 -25.29 -11.67
N LYS A 504 -2.42 -25.53 -10.95
CA LYS A 504 -3.69 -25.95 -11.54
C LYS A 504 -4.92 -25.44 -10.80
N ILE A 505 -5.99 -25.15 -11.55
CA ILE A 505 -7.35 -25.09 -10.98
C ILE A 505 -7.73 -26.53 -10.62
N THR A 506 -8.16 -26.76 -9.38
CA THR A 506 -8.50 -28.11 -8.87
C THR A 506 -9.99 -28.25 -8.58
N GLY A 507 -10.62 -27.19 -8.06
CA GLY A 507 -12.06 -27.14 -7.78
C GLY A 507 -12.65 -25.74 -8.00
N ALA A 508 -13.97 -25.66 -8.02
CA ALA A 508 -14.72 -24.40 -8.08
C ALA A 508 -16.09 -24.57 -7.41
N LEU A 509 -16.57 -23.53 -6.72
CA LEU A 509 -17.87 -23.50 -6.04
C LEU A 509 -18.65 -22.23 -6.43
N GLU A 510 -19.72 -22.39 -7.21
CA GLU A 510 -20.63 -21.28 -7.55
C GLU A 510 -21.63 -21.01 -6.42
N ILE A 511 -21.68 -19.78 -5.91
CA ILE A 511 -22.68 -19.30 -4.95
C ILE A 511 -23.34 -17.98 -5.39
N PRO A 512 -24.57 -17.67 -4.92
CA PRO A 512 -25.14 -16.33 -5.02
C PRO A 512 -24.27 -15.30 -4.30
N GLY A 513 -24.21 -14.07 -4.83
CA GLY A 513 -23.32 -13.03 -4.31
C GLY A 513 -21.88 -13.15 -4.81
N TYR A 514 -20.95 -12.56 -4.06
CA TYR A 514 -19.50 -12.69 -4.21
C TYR A 514 -18.74 -12.44 -2.89
N SER A 515 -17.48 -12.88 -2.81
CA SER A 515 -16.56 -12.48 -1.73
C SER A 515 -15.55 -11.42 -2.20
N ALA A 516 -15.51 -10.25 -1.55
CA ALA A 516 -14.50 -9.22 -1.79
C ALA A 516 -13.21 -9.45 -0.97
N TYR A 517 -13.32 -10.18 0.14
CA TYR A 517 -12.20 -10.61 0.99
C TYR A 517 -12.30 -12.10 1.33
N LEU A 518 -11.15 -12.75 1.48
CA LEU A 518 -11.02 -14.18 1.79
C LEU A 518 -9.97 -14.38 2.90
N HIS A 519 -10.35 -15.07 3.98
CA HIS A 519 -9.53 -15.27 5.17
C HIS A 519 -9.43 -16.77 5.56
N PRO A 520 -8.23 -17.38 5.51
CA PRO A 520 -8.02 -18.77 5.94
C PRO A 520 -8.15 -18.91 7.46
N VAL A 521 -9.03 -19.80 7.92
CA VAL A 521 -9.20 -20.15 9.35
C VAL A 521 -8.36 -21.38 9.71
N SER A 522 -8.17 -22.29 8.76
CA SER A 522 -7.25 -23.42 8.82
C SER A 522 -6.85 -23.85 7.39
N GLU A 523 -6.06 -24.91 7.25
CA GLU A 523 -5.84 -25.57 5.95
C GLU A 523 -7.14 -26.01 5.26
N ASP A 524 -8.18 -26.31 6.05
CA ASP A 524 -9.42 -26.94 5.62
C ASP A 524 -10.61 -25.98 5.57
N LEU A 525 -10.50 -24.77 6.12
CA LEU A 525 -11.62 -23.83 6.30
C LEU A 525 -11.25 -22.41 5.89
N LEU A 526 -12.11 -21.80 5.06
CA LEU A 526 -11.95 -20.45 4.51
C LEU A 526 -13.20 -19.61 4.81
N ILE A 527 -13.02 -18.39 5.31
CA ILE A 527 -14.09 -17.38 5.39
C ILE A 527 -14.06 -16.52 4.14
N GLY A 528 -15.24 -16.25 3.55
CA GLY A 528 -15.46 -15.20 2.57
C GLY A 528 -16.32 -14.08 3.13
N ILE A 529 -15.97 -12.84 2.82
CA ILE A 529 -16.74 -11.63 3.19
C ILE A 529 -16.95 -10.80 1.92
N GLY A 530 -18.19 -10.36 1.68
CA GLY A 530 -18.59 -9.66 0.46
C GLY A 530 -20.08 -9.34 0.46
N GLN A 531 -20.75 -9.50 -0.68
CA GLN A 531 -22.18 -9.19 -0.85
C GLN A 531 -22.99 -10.44 -1.22
N ASN A 532 -24.22 -10.55 -0.71
CA ASN A 532 -25.27 -11.37 -1.30
C ASN A 532 -26.13 -10.51 -2.24
N VAL A 533 -26.35 -10.98 -3.47
CA VAL A 533 -27.22 -10.31 -4.45
C VAL A 533 -28.13 -11.31 -5.16
N GLN A 534 -29.35 -10.90 -5.46
CA GLN A 534 -30.32 -11.70 -6.21
C GLN A 534 -30.18 -11.53 -7.74
N ASN A 535 -30.67 -12.52 -8.49
CA ASN A 535 -30.77 -12.45 -9.95
C ASN A 535 -31.97 -11.58 -10.38
N TRP A 536 -31.73 -10.28 -10.58
CA TRP A 536 -32.67 -9.24 -11.09
C TRP A 536 -33.44 -9.60 -12.40
N PHE A 537 -33.17 -10.74 -13.03
CA PHE A 537 -33.77 -11.17 -14.29
C PHE A 537 -34.90 -12.21 -14.16
N LEU A 538 -35.22 -12.70 -12.94
CA LEU A 538 -36.26 -13.71 -12.74
C LEU A 538 -37.57 -13.14 -12.16
N ASP A 539 -37.48 -12.26 -11.16
CA ASP A 539 -38.65 -11.68 -10.50
C ASP A 539 -38.76 -10.15 -10.71
N GLY A 540 -39.96 -9.62 -10.45
CA GLY A 540 -40.35 -8.27 -10.85
C GLY A 540 -39.72 -7.15 -10.01
N PRO A 541 -39.83 -5.88 -10.46
CA PRO A 541 -39.27 -4.76 -9.74
C PRO A 541 -40.02 -4.46 -8.43
N LEU A 542 -39.26 -4.21 -7.37
CA LEU A 542 -39.68 -3.59 -6.10
C LEU A 542 -40.52 -4.46 -5.14
N GLU A 543 -39.95 -5.59 -4.71
CA GLU A 543 -39.97 -5.92 -3.28
C GLU A 543 -38.57 -5.64 -2.70
N VAL A 544 -38.49 -5.07 -1.50
CA VAL A 544 -37.21 -4.88 -0.79
C VAL A 544 -36.99 -6.15 0.02
N ASP A 545 -36.29 -7.11 -0.58
CA ASP A 545 -36.07 -8.42 0.03
C ASP A 545 -34.95 -8.38 1.06
N ASP A 546 -35.11 -9.12 2.17
CA ASP A 546 -34.17 -9.19 3.28
C ASP A 546 -32.84 -9.89 2.89
N GLU A 547 -32.78 -10.49 1.70
CA GLU A 547 -31.64 -11.26 1.20
C GLU A 547 -30.48 -10.45 0.58
N VAL A 548 -30.63 -9.16 0.31
CA VAL A 548 -29.56 -8.34 -0.32
C VAL A 548 -28.75 -7.57 0.71
N GLY A 549 -27.41 -7.72 0.67
CA GLY A 549 -26.47 -6.99 1.54
C GLY A 549 -25.25 -7.83 1.95
N ALA A 550 -24.47 -7.30 2.90
CA ALA A 550 -23.20 -7.86 3.34
C ALA A 550 -23.33 -9.34 3.75
N LYS A 551 -22.44 -10.19 3.27
CA LYS A 551 -22.43 -11.63 3.55
C LYS A 551 -21.11 -12.08 4.15
N VAL A 552 -21.21 -12.95 5.15
CA VAL A 552 -20.13 -13.76 5.70
C VAL A 552 -20.44 -15.23 5.37
N SER A 553 -19.53 -15.91 4.66
CA SER A 553 -19.67 -17.32 4.26
C SER A 553 -18.51 -18.14 4.84
N LEU A 554 -18.78 -19.38 5.26
CA LEU A 554 -17.77 -20.35 5.67
C LEU A 554 -17.72 -21.49 4.65
N PHE A 555 -16.53 -21.76 4.11
CA PHE A 555 -16.27 -22.80 3.13
C PHE A 555 -15.40 -23.92 3.71
N ASP A 556 -15.75 -25.17 3.40
CA ASP A 556 -14.87 -26.33 3.51
C ASP A 556 -14.05 -26.46 2.23
N VAL A 557 -12.73 -26.50 2.40
CA VAL A 557 -11.70 -26.56 1.35
C VAL A 557 -10.67 -27.66 1.64
N SER A 558 -11.05 -28.66 2.46
CA SER A 558 -10.26 -29.86 2.76
C SER A 558 -10.06 -30.71 1.50
N ASP A 559 -11.14 -31.04 0.80
CA ASP A 559 -11.08 -31.50 -0.59
C ASP A 559 -11.09 -30.28 -1.54
N ILE A 560 -9.90 -29.83 -1.90
CA ILE A 560 -9.68 -28.74 -2.86
C ILE A 560 -10.23 -29.01 -4.28
N SER A 561 -10.73 -30.22 -4.58
CA SER A 561 -11.42 -30.54 -5.82
C SER A 561 -12.95 -30.44 -5.73
N ALA A 562 -13.49 -30.44 -4.50
CA ALA A 562 -14.92 -30.35 -4.21
C ALA A 562 -15.20 -29.36 -3.05
N PRO A 563 -14.76 -28.09 -3.15
CA PRO A 563 -15.04 -27.07 -2.13
C PRO A 563 -16.55 -26.90 -1.92
N SER A 564 -16.99 -26.66 -0.68
CA SER A 564 -18.41 -26.56 -0.34
C SER A 564 -18.72 -25.47 0.68
N LEU A 565 -19.93 -24.91 0.62
CA LEU A 565 -20.43 -23.94 1.60
C LEU A 565 -20.96 -24.69 2.83
N VAL A 566 -20.46 -24.34 4.02
CA VAL A 566 -20.84 -24.92 5.31
C VAL A 566 -22.03 -24.16 5.91
N ASP A 567 -21.88 -22.84 6.04
CA ASP A 567 -22.83 -21.90 6.64
C ASP A 567 -22.64 -20.51 6.02
N GLU A 568 -23.66 -19.66 6.06
CA GLU A 568 -23.56 -18.23 5.73
C GLU A 568 -24.47 -17.35 6.60
N LYS A 569 -24.15 -16.06 6.68
CA LYS A 569 -24.92 -15.02 7.35
C LYS A 569 -24.94 -13.74 6.52
N VAL A 570 -26.14 -13.31 6.12
CA VAL A 570 -26.41 -12.04 5.42
C VAL A 570 -26.86 -10.94 6.40
N PHE A 571 -26.43 -9.71 6.18
CA PHE A 571 -26.88 -8.49 6.84
C PHE A 571 -27.58 -7.60 5.80
N SER A 572 -28.90 -7.57 5.87
CA SER A 572 -29.78 -6.89 4.92
C SER A 572 -29.46 -5.39 4.81
N GLY A 573 -29.46 -4.88 3.57
CA GLY A 573 -29.31 -3.45 3.28
C GLY A 573 -27.96 -2.82 3.67
N GLY A 574 -26.89 -3.60 3.84
CA GLY A 574 -25.58 -3.10 4.28
C GLY A 574 -24.36 -3.64 3.54
N PHE A 575 -23.20 -3.12 3.90
CA PHE A 575 -21.87 -3.54 3.43
C PHE A 575 -20.91 -3.68 4.62
N SER A 576 -19.79 -4.39 4.43
CA SER A 576 -18.70 -4.42 5.40
C SER A 576 -17.49 -3.64 4.87
N PRO A 577 -16.87 -2.76 5.68
CA PRO A 577 -15.57 -2.15 5.37
C PRO A 577 -14.50 -3.17 4.95
N VAL A 578 -14.57 -4.40 5.46
CA VAL A 578 -13.67 -5.54 5.12
C VAL A 578 -13.59 -5.83 3.62
N GLU A 579 -14.58 -5.42 2.84
CA GLU A 579 -14.63 -5.60 1.39
C GLU A 579 -13.60 -4.73 0.63
N PHE A 580 -13.17 -3.62 1.21
CA PHE A 580 -12.17 -2.69 0.65
C PHE A 580 -11.01 -2.35 1.60
N ASP A 581 -11.19 -2.57 2.89
CA ASP A 581 -10.20 -2.41 3.97
C ASP A 581 -10.33 -3.59 4.95
N TYR A 582 -9.57 -4.66 4.71
CA TYR A 582 -9.55 -5.83 5.57
C TYR A 582 -8.87 -5.60 6.93
N HIS A 583 -8.23 -4.45 7.21
CA HIS A 583 -7.76 -4.16 8.58
C HIS A 583 -8.96 -4.01 9.54
N ALA A 584 -10.15 -3.74 9.02
CA ALA A 584 -11.41 -3.79 9.74
C ALA A 584 -11.81 -5.20 10.24
N PHE A 585 -11.33 -6.28 9.61
CA PHE A 585 -11.55 -7.65 10.07
C PHE A 585 -10.61 -7.94 11.24
N SER A 586 -11.12 -8.45 12.35
CA SER A 586 -10.34 -8.69 13.56
C SER A 586 -10.57 -10.12 14.06
N TYR A 587 -9.52 -10.85 14.43
CA TYR A 587 -9.64 -12.27 14.75
C TYR A 587 -8.68 -12.76 15.84
N LEU A 588 -9.03 -13.91 16.42
CA LEU A 588 -8.26 -14.56 17.48
C LEU A 588 -8.52 -16.08 17.46
N LYS A 589 -7.45 -16.89 17.33
CA LYS A 589 -7.53 -18.34 17.57
C LYS A 589 -7.70 -18.60 19.08
N HIS A 590 -8.96 -18.67 19.53
CA HIS A 590 -9.33 -18.82 20.93
C HIS A 590 -9.00 -20.23 21.48
N SER A 591 -9.09 -21.26 20.62
CA SER A 591 -8.59 -22.62 20.89
C SER A 591 -8.30 -23.35 19.58
N ASP A 592 -7.82 -24.59 19.64
CA ASP A 592 -7.66 -25.45 18.46
C ASP A 592 -8.98 -25.84 17.77
N GLN A 593 -10.12 -25.60 18.42
CA GLN A 593 -11.46 -25.91 17.88
C GLN A 593 -12.36 -24.68 17.69
N VAL A 594 -11.91 -23.48 18.08
CA VAL A 594 -12.71 -22.24 18.03
C VAL A 594 -11.84 -21.06 17.63
N PHE A 595 -12.18 -20.46 16.49
CA PHE A 595 -11.65 -19.21 15.97
C PHE A 595 -12.71 -18.11 16.17
N ARG A 596 -12.34 -17.03 16.86
CA ARG A 596 -13.21 -15.87 17.12
C ARG A 596 -12.89 -14.77 16.11
N MET A 597 -13.90 -14.13 15.55
CA MET A 597 -13.71 -12.99 14.64
C MET A 597 -14.79 -11.92 14.78
N THR A 598 -14.45 -10.70 14.41
CA THR A 598 -15.33 -9.53 14.32
C THR A 598 -15.12 -8.78 13.01
N LEU A 599 -16.21 -8.22 12.47
CA LEU A 599 -16.18 -7.29 11.34
C LEU A 599 -17.24 -6.19 11.53
N PRO A 600 -16.96 -4.93 11.16
CA PRO A 600 -17.97 -3.89 11.11
C PRO A 600 -18.92 -4.10 9.93
N VAL A 601 -20.16 -3.63 10.08
CA VAL A 601 -21.20 -3.59 9.05
C VAL A 601 -21.92 -2.25 9.15
N GLU A 602 -22.09 -1.56 8.02
CA GLU A 602 -22.94 -0.36 7.89
C GLU A 602 -24.16 -0.72 7.04
N SER A 603 -25.35 -0.68 7.65
CA SER A 603 -26.65 -0.97 7.02
C SER A 603 -27.54 0.28 6.96
N TRP A 604 -28.29 0.41 5.87
CA TRP A 604 -29.36 1.39 5.69
C TRP A 604 -30.71 0.70 5.88
N LEU A 605 -31.37 0.99 6.99
CA LEU A 605 -32.64 0.37 7.37
C LEU A 605 -33.81 1.33 7.14
N THR A 606 -34.98 0.76 6.89
CA THR A 606 -36.24 1.48 6.74
C THR A 606 -37.18 1.19 7.91
N GLU A 607 -37.82 2.23 8.43
CA GLU A 607 -38.98 2.12 9.32
C GLU A 607 -40.19 2.76 8.62
N SER A 608 -41.29 2.01 8.52
CA SER A 608 -42.53 2.46 7.88
C SER A 608 -43.53 2.92 8.93
N GLU A 609 -43.87 4.21 8.92
CA GLU A 609 -44.88 4.76 9.81
C GLU A 609 -46.31 4.55 9.28
N SER A 610 -47.27 4.67 10.20
CA SER A 610 -48.69 4.38 9.95
C SER A 610 -49.40 5.29 8.93
N ASP A 611 -48.72 6.32 8.44
CA ASP A 611 -49.20 7.30 7.45
C ASP A 611 -48.61 7.10 6.04
N ASN A 612 -47.91 5.98 5.82
CA ASN A 612 -47.28 5.60 4.55
C ASN A 612 -45.99 6.37 4.22
N THR A 613 -45.37 7.03 5.21
CA THR A 613 -43.98 7.51 5.15
C THR A 613 -42.97 6.39 5.45
N VAL A 614 -41.74 6.55 4.95
CA VAL A 614 -40.63 5.62 5.16
C VAL A 614 -39.41 6.42 5.62
N ASN A 615 -39.02 6.22 6.88
CA ASN A 615 -37.84 6.82 7.48
C ASN A 615 -36.64 5.92 7.21
N TRP A 616 -35.58 6.48 6.62
CA TRP A 616 -34.30 5.79 6.43
C TRP A 616 -33.37 6.15 7.57
N TYR A 617 -32.78 5.15 8.22
CA TYR A 617 -31.79 5.36 9.27
C TYR A 617 -30.58 4.44 9.09
N LYS A 618 -29.41 4.97 9.47
CA LYS A 618 -28.15 4.24 9.42
C LYS A 618 -27.95 3.43 10.69
N ARG A 619 -27.55 2.17 10.53
CA ARG A 619 -27.18 1.27 11.62
C ARG A 619 -25.78 0.72 11.39
N ASN A 620 -24.85 1.11 12.25
CA ASN A 620 -23.50 0.58 12.29
C ASN A 620 -23.43 -0.50 13.39
N GLU A 621 -22.75 -1.61 13.13
CA GLU A 621 -22.58 -2.68 14.12
C GLU A 621 -21.25 -3.43 13.93
N LEU A 622 -20.57 -3.78 15.02
CA LEU A 622 -19.44 -4.70 15.01
C LEU A 622 -19.95 -6.12 15.29
N ALA A 623 -20.16 -6.89 14.23
CA ALA A 623 -20.68 -8.25 14.29
C ALA A 623 -19.62 -9.25 14.74
N ALA A 624 -19.96 -10.12 15.70
CA ALA A 624 -19.08 -11.13 16.28
C ALA A 624 -19.48 -12.55 15.88
N PHE A 625 -18.48 -13.39 15.62
CA PHE A 625 -18.66 -14.77 15.13
C PHE A 625 -17.65 -15.73 15.77
N GLU A 626 -18.10 -16.96 16.02
CA GLU A 626 -17.23 -18.12 16.26
C GLU A 626 -17.27 -19.08 15.07
N VAL A 627 -16.13 -19.33 14.45
CA VAL A 627 -15.93 -20.47 13.53
C VAL A 627 -15.46 -21.65 14.37
N HIS A 628 -16.23 -22.74 14.35
CA HIS A 628 -15.87 -23.98 15.05
C HIS A 628 -15.19 -24.91 14.04
N THR A 629 -14.01 -25.44 14.40
CA THR A 629 -13.07 -26.11 13.47
C THR A 629 -12.89 -27.61 13.77
N GLY A 630 -13.86 -28.23 14.45
CA GLY A 630 -13.86 -29.66 14.78
C GLY A 630 -14.49 -30.56 13.71
N GLU A 631 -14.84 -31.80 14.06
CA GLU A 631 -15.45 -32.84 13.18
C GLU A 631 -16.78 -32.42 12.50
N THR A 632 -17.36 -31.29 12.89
CA THR A 632 -18.48 -30.65 12.20
C THR A 632 -18.23 -29.14 12.23
N PRO A 633 -17.64 -28.59 11.16
CA PRO A 633 -17.46 -27.15 11.02
C PRO A 633 -18.79 -26.41 11.07
N LYS A 634 -18.78 -25.17 11.59
CA LYS A 634 -19.93 -24.25 11.56
C LYS A 634 -19.53 -22.79 11.76
N LEU A 635 -20.35 -21.87 11.27
CA LEU A 635 -20.26 -20.42 11.50
C LEU A 635 -21.35 -19.99 12.47
N GLN A 636 -20.97 -19.66 13.71
CA GLN A 636 -21.91 -19.21 14.74
C GLN A 636 -21.83 -17.69 14.92
N TYR A 637 -22.85 -16.97 14.43
CA TYR A 637 -23.06 -15.56 14.76
C TYR A 637 -23.43 -15.39 16.24
N MET A 638 -22.70 -14.53 16.95
CA MET A 638 -22.84 -14.29 18.40
C MET A 638 -23.71 -13.06 18.72
N GLY A 639 -24.09 -12.27 17.71
CA GLY A 639 -24.63 -10.92 17.87
C GLY A 639 -23.58 -9.85 17.54
N SER A 640 -23.96 -8.58 17.67
CA SER A 640 -23.09 -7.44 17.36
C SER A 640 -23.08 -6.41 18.48
N SER A 641 -21.97 -5.70 18.62
CA SER A 641 -21.91 -4.46 19.40
C SER A 641 -22.46 -3.30 18.57
N VAL A 642 -23.42 -2.55 19.10
CA VAL A 642 -24.12 -1.47 18.38
C VAL A 642 -23.87 -0.14 19.09
N PRO A 643 -23.39 0.92 18.40
CA PRO A 643 -23.25 2.24 19.00
C PRO A 643 -24.64 2.83 19.27
N GLN A 644 -24.90 3.29 20.49
CA GLN A 644 -26.12 4.04 20.76
C GLN A 644 -25.98 5.44 20.13
N GLN A 645 -26.88 5.77 19.20
CA GLN A 645 -27.02 7.13 18.69
C GLN A 645 -27.33 8.07 19.87
N GLN A 646 -26.61 9.19 19.98
CA GLN A 646 -26.88 10.17 21.04
C GLN A 646 -28.18 10.94 20.74
N PRO A 647 -29.19 10.91 21.63
CA PRO A 647 -30.52 11.44 21.32
C PRO A 647 -30.63 12.97 21.34
N ASP A 648 -29.60 13.68 21.79
CA ASP A 648 -29.62 15.14 22.03
C ASP A 648 -28.91 15.98 20.93
N VAL A 649 -28.55 15.39 19.79
CA VAL A 649 -27.85 16.10 18.69
C VAL A 649 -28.73 16.16 17.43
N GLU A 650 -29.31 17.33 17.13
CA GLU A 650 -30.20 17.54 15.96
C GLU A 650 -29.53 17.22 14.60
N VAL A 651 -28.20 17.26 14.53
CA VAL A 651 -27.40 16.72 13.41
C VAL A 651 -26.15 16.04 13.96
N SER A 652 -26.22 14.73 14.21
CA SER A 652 -25.00 13.93 14.39
C SER A 652 -24.27 13.85 13.05
N PRO A 653 -22.99 14.26 12.93
CA PRO A 653 -22.26 14.17 11.67
C PRO A 653 -22.12 12.71 11.22
N TYR A 654 -22.12 12.48 9.91
CA TYR A 654 -21.90 11.15 9.35
C TYR A 654 -20.46 10.70 9.59
N ILE A 655 -20.27 9.80 10.55
CA ILE A 655 -19.03 9.03 10.71
C ILE A 655 -19.09 7.87 9.73
N TRP A 656 -18.19 7.83 8.76
CA TRP A 656 -18.05 6.73 7.80
C TRP A 656 -17.56 5.47 8.50
N ALA A 657 -18.15 4.30 8.21
CA ALA A 657 -17.69 3.04 8.79
C ALA A 657 -16.37 2.52 8.21
N GLY A 658 -15.77 3.13 7.17
CA GLY A 658 -14.47 2.69 6.63
C GLY A 658 -13.35 2.67 7.66
N ASP A 659 -13.34 3.67 8.56
CA ASP A 659 -12.39 3.79 9.68
C ASP A 659 -12.71 2.89 10.90
N ASP A 660 -13.71 2.01 10.80
CA ASP A 660 -14.15 1.15 11.90
C ASP A 660 -13.19 -0.02 12.12
N ARG A 661 -12.99 -0.36 13.40
CA ARG A 661 -12.08 -1.43 13.82
C ARG A 661 -12.64 -2.19 15.02
N GLY A 662 -12.45 -3.50 15.03
CA GLY A 662 -12.69 -4.36 16.19
C GLY A 662 -11.38 -4.72 16.90
N VAL A 663 -11.43 -4.90 18.22
CA VAL A 663 -10.34 -5.48 19.01
C VAL A 663 -10.90 -6.50 19.99
N LEU A 664 -10.31 -7.70 20.00
CA LEU A 664 -10.67 -8.79 20.89
C LEU A 664 -9.64 -8.89 22.02
N HIS A 665 -10.05 -9.05 23.28
CA HIS A 665 -9.16 -9.48 24.37
C HIS A 665 -9.88 -10.42 25.33
N GLY A 666 -9.61 -11.73 25.22
CA GLY A 666 -10.30 -12.77 25.97
C GLY A 666 -11.80 -12.79 25.63
N ASP A 667 -12.64 -12.47 26.61
CA ASP A 667 -14.10 -12.33 26.44
C ASP A 667 -14.56 -10.86 26.31
N HIS A 668 -13.67 -9.89 26.10
CA HIS A 668 -14.02 -8.51 25.78
C HIS A 668 -13.89 -8.23 24.28
N ILE A 669 -14.84 -7.46 23.75
CA ILE A 669 -14.83 -6.85 22.41
C ILE A 669 -14.78 -5.33 22.60
N TYR A 670 -13.85 -4.66 21.94
CA TYR A 670 -13.85 -3.21 21.77
C TYR A 670 -14.21 -2.88 20.32
N TYR A 671 -15.13 -1.94 20.14
CA TYR A 671 -15.55 -1.42 18.84
C TYR A 671 -15.15 0.04 18.74
N VAL A 672 -14.22 0.35 17.84
CA VAL A 672 -13.84 1.71 17.47
C VAL A 672 -14.71 2.13 16.28
N HIS A 673 -15.46 3.21 16.44
CA HIS A 673 -16.24 3.84 15.37
C HIS A 673 -16.01 5.35 15.43
N GLY A 674 -15.37 5.90 14.39
CA GLY A 674 -14.77 7.24 14.45
C GLY A 674 -13.76 7.37 15.61
N ASN A 675 -13.83 8.46 16.39
CA ASN A 675 -12.93 8.72 17.54
C ASN A 675 -13.46 8.15 18.87
N PHE A 676 -14.57 7.40 18.82
CA PHE A 676 -15.26 6.83 19.97
C PHE A 676 -15.01 5.32 20.06
N VAL A 677 -15.00 4.79 21.28
CA VAL A 677 -14.87 3.34 21.53
C VAL A 677 -15.99 2.85 22.41
N TRP A 678 -16.57 1.71 22.08
CA TRP A 678 -17.51 0.99 22.91
C TRP A 678 -16.94 -0.36 23.33
N SER A 679 -17.36 -0.88 24.48
CA SER A 679 -16.96 -2.20 24.99
C SER A 679 -18.18 -3.10 25.19
N SER A 680 -18.08 -4.37 24.81
CA SER A 680 -19.07 -5.40 25.15
C SER A 680 -18.39 -6.73 25.48
N LEU A 681 -19.17 -7.69 25.99
CA LEU A 681 -18.69 -9.04 26.33
C LEU A 681 -19.01 -10.01 25.20
N TRP A 682 -18.09 -10.93 24.89
CA TRP A 682 -18.20 -11.89 23.78
C TRP A 682 -19.47 -12.75 23.82
N GLN A 683 -19.95 -13.08 25.02
CA GLN A 683 -21.18 -13.88 25.21
C GLN A 683 -22.47 -13.05 25.11
N THR A 684 -22.36 -11.71 25.10
CA THR A 684 -23.49 -10.79 24.87
C THR A 684 -23.00 -9.53 24.13
N PRO A 685 -22.59 -9.61 22.84
CA PRO A 685 -22.03 -8.47 22.12
C PRO A 685 -22.96 -7.25 22.07
N GLN A 686 -24.28 -7.50 22.08
CA GLN A 686 -25.35 -6.50 22.09
C GLN A 686 -25.48 -5.70 23.39
N ASN A 687 -24.85 -6.15 24.48
CA ASN A 687 -24.82 -5.42 25.75
C ASN A 687 -23.65 -4.42 25.73
N THR A 688 -23.76 -3.44 24.83
CA THR A 688 -22.73 -2.44 24.57
C THR A 688 -22.66 -1.37 25.66
N THR A 689 -21.44 -1.01 26.08
CA THR A 689 -21.14 0.08 27.04
C THR A 689 -20.22 1.12 26.39
N GLY A 690 -20.30 2.37 26.83
CA GLY A 690 -19.59 3.51 26.23
C GLY A 690 -20.55 4.56 25.62
N PRO A 691 -20.04 5.51 24.80
CA PRO A 691 -18.64 5.60 24.38
C PRO A 691 -17.71 5.93 25.55
N PHE A 692 -16.50 5.38 25.51
CA PHE A 692 -15.39 5.66 26.41
C PHE A 692 -14.56 6.84 25.88
#